data_AF-A0A945RYG8-F1
#
_entry.id   AF-A0A945RYG8-F1
#
_cell.length_a   1.000
_cell.length_b   1.000
_cell.length_c   1.000
_cell.angle_alpha   90.00
_cell.angle_beta   90.00
_cell.angle_gamma   90.00
#
_symmetry.space_group_name_H-M   'P 1'
#
loop_
_entity.id
_entity.type
_entity.pdbx_description
1 polymer ?
#
loop_
_entity_poly.entity_id
_entity_poly.type
_entity_poly.pdbx_seq_one_letter_code
_entity_poly.pdbx_strand_id
1 'polypeptide(L)'
;MEPRFPALGVPERPRWLLPVVTFLWSVCGTTFGEPRVETPDPGIAASWDAIDAQGLSLIPAPKELSVIGEALPVTDAWGIHLVSPGLEPGRDELNRRLEQNRGKALPENAETASRIVVGTYADMGAFLPLIDNPPCPPRQGYVIGMASQNGGVCVVVAGADAAGARYGCVTLGKLLQPGPSLLRTRVRDWPDFKHRMAFSLPSSAKWTPGLVARAKGIIDQSFRAKLNMVFERKYSQGIEALIADATPRRELTEYAAARGVRIMVGRFFNVGQAPYPGAGSGYGTRYYPHKTEEGLIGYSNMAFTWCRDDLIDAAAAKYAELMQLTGADTFYIHAMDTGGRDNPENWNHRTPRDIERFGDNRAAADANLMGRIHARLKETNPDVLSLFVAYPYVATYLEFPEVDAWLRELSRLMPEDVHFCLRESPRPLIEEWHSAAPRQGRLNYFGPYPYRWGLLSSAAGRYARTFYFDDKDVLWYLTNGTRWHQFWVAAEYSWNTQAPGWGWLPAGGGLKGAEFVPPEIGDRLLRRVAVELVGPDAAEAVLFALLQNPSCRIAAAPQAMEGLEEGDYFAAKLAGAKEAVAGLEAVEDVVAPHGAVYMVMLLKHMREAVAMLEARHQILRAEALMDAGQEKDAQAAASKAQLALRPFARDHYIAKPLWTESDISVRLSWRKIRDAYLRTLGPATIKLGAYSFHSFPDGVLQSLGGLSQCTTSRLADLDQAALSRLNVVFFAATTDMHDTTEDWRANLQAFVRNGGGVVFSHNAVGRTKGSAFADPVFPSICAGFAERVVGSQPFTVGEAHAIFEGRALGSMCPNEYTDYCALRPGPKGTVVLRDAEGSPVMVTGSLGSGRVVYTGQCFGLTADALPRECSGDEWKLLYHTVRWAASGGEQ
;
A
#
# COMPACT_ATOMS: atom_id res chain seq x y z
N MET A 1 46.11 13.29 -4.45
CA MET A 1 45.31 13.10 -5.67
C MET A 1 44.30 12.01 -5.36
N GLU A 2 43.12 12.42 -4.89
CA GLU A 2 42.00 11.53 -4.56
C GLU A 2 41.34 11.02 -5.85
N PRO A 3 40.93 9.75 -5.94
CA PRO A 3 40.04 9.31 -7.00
C PRO A 3 38.61 9.74 -6.66
N ARG A 4 38.13 10.78 -7.35
CA ARG A 4 36.71 11.15 -7.38
C ARG A 4 35.92 10.00 -8.03
N PHE A 5 35.07 9.32 -7.27
CA PHE A 5 34.04 8.43 -7.81
C PHE A 5 33.05 9.25 -8.66
N PRO A 6 32.66 8.78 -9.86
CA PRO A 6 31.71 9.49 -10.71
C PRO A 6 30.32 9.50 -10.04
N ALA A 7 29.67 10.66 -10.07
CA ALA A 7 28.33 10.88 -9.54
C ALA A 7 27.36 9.79 -10.04
N LEU A 8 26.77 9.06 -9.08
CA LEU A 8 25.71 8.09 -9.34
C LEU A 8 24.50 8.85 -9.88
N GLY A 9 24.30 8.77 -11.19
CA GLY A 9 23.10 9.24 -11.87
C GLY A 9 21.87 8.56 -11.26
N VAL A 10 21.09 9.34 -10.51
CA VAL A 10 19.74 8.96 -10.10
C VAL A 10 18.91 8.86 -11.39
N PRO A 11 18.30 7.71 -11.72
CA PRO A 11 17.46 7.64 -12.90
C PRO A 11 16.26 8.57 -12.70
N GLU A 12 16.00 9.43 -13.70
CA GLU A 12 14.80 10.25 -13.76
C GLU A 12 13.57 9.36 -13.55
N ARG A 13 12.77 9.69 -12.53
CA ARG A 13 11.55 8.96 -12.23
C ARG A 13 10.47 9.34 -13.24
N PRO A 14 9.77 8.38 -13.85
CA PRO A 14 8.58 8.68 -14.62
C PRO A 14 7.45 9.21 -13.71
N ARG A 15 6.93 10.40 -14.02
CA ARG A 15 5.89 11.18 -13.29
C ARG A 15 4.49 10.50 -13.15
N TRP A 16 4.31 9.23 -13.50
CA TRP A 16 2.97 8.67 -13.82
C TRP A 16 2.41 7.61 -12.85
N LEU A 17 3.03 7.37 -11.69
CA LEU A 17 2.63 6.30 -10.75
C LEU A 17 1.62 6.70 -9.65
N LEU A 18 1.11 7.93 -9.64
CA LEU A 18 0.33 8.44 -8.49
C LEU A 18 -1.17 8.06 -8.40
N PRO A 19 -1.96 7.79 -9.47
CA PRO A 19 -3.41 7.69 -9.28
C PRO A 19 -3.98 6.26 -9.19
N VAL A 20 -3.18 5.18 -9.18
CA VAL A 20 -3.71 3.81 -9.00
C VAL A 20 -4.06 3.54 -7.53
N VAL A 21 -3.61 4.40 -6.62
CA VAL A 21 -3.67 4.22 -5.17
C VAL A 21 -4.78 5.07 -4.53
N THR A 22 -5.68 5.68 -5.30
CA THR A 22 -6.63 6.65 -4.72
C THR A 22 -8.11 6.33 -4.98
N PHE A 23 -8.46 5.47 -5.95
CA PHE A 23 -9.86 5.33 -6.39
C PHE A 23 -10.61 4.08 -5.90
N LEU A 24 -9.91 3.06 -5.41
CA LEU A 24 -10.49 1.86 -4.76
C LEU A 24 -10.72 1.99 -3.23
N TRP A 25 -10.71 3.21 -2.66
CA TRP A 25 -10.34 3.43 -1.25
C TRP A 25 -11.51 3.81 -0.33
N SER A 26 -12.76 3.79 -0.81
CA SER A 26 -13.93 4.28 -0.06
C SER A 26 -14.99 3.23 0.31
N VAL A 27 -14.71 1.92 0.21
CA VAL A 27 -15.70 0.90 0.57
C VAL A 27 -15.11 0.00 1.64
N CYS A 28 -15.42 0.31 2.90
CA CYS A 28 -15.48 -0.59 4.06
C CYS A 28 -15.74 0.29 5.31
N GLY A 29 -17.00 0.69 5.49
CA GLY A 29 -17.49 1.18 6.77
C GLY A 29 -17.80 -0.02 7.65
N THR A 30 -16.81 -0.46 8.44
CA THR A 30 -17.01 -1.42 9.51
C THR A 30 -16.16 -0.98 10.69
N THR A 31 -16.73 -1.00 11.88
CA THR A 31 -16.02 -0.84 13.14
C THR A 31 -14.74 -1.70 13.17
N PHE A 32 -13.62 -1.05 13.45
CA PHE A 32 -12.28 -1.61 13.26
C PHE A 32 -11.96 -2.73 14.27
N GLY A 33 -11.40 -3.84 13.78
CA GLY A 33 -10.75 -4.82 14.66
C GLY A 33 -9.32 -4.39 14.99
N GLU A 34 -8.95 -4.37 16.27
CA GLU A 34 -7.54 -4.22 16.67
C GLU A 34 -6.72 -5.42 16.18
N PRO A 35 -5.45 -5.23 15.79
CA PRO A 35 -4.56 -6.34 15.48
C PRO A 35 -4.48 -7.32 16.65
N ARG A 36 -4.76 -8.60 16.39
CA ARG A 36 -4.62 -9.66 17.40
C ARG A 36 -3.40 -10.50 17.13
N VAL A 37 -2.79 -11.02 18.19
CA VAL A 37 -1.73 -12.03 18.14
C VAL A 37 -2.38 -13.36 18.48
N GLU A 38 -2.23 -14.33 17.59
CA GLU A 38 -2.77 -15.67 17.76
C GLU A 38 -1.75 -16.59 18.42
N THR A 39 -2.21 -17.67 19.05
CA THR A 39 -1.31 -18.67 19.65
C THR A 39 -0.50 -19.35 18.54
N PRO A 40 0.84 -19.36 18.61
CA PRO A 40 1.67 -20.02 17.61
C PRO A 40 1.55 -21.54 17.67
N ASP A 41 1.97 -22.21 16.60
CA ASP A 41 2.17 -23.65 16.64
C ASP A 41 3.23 -24.00 17.71
N PRO A 42 2.96 -24.94 18.63
CA PRO A 42 3.86 -25.26 19.74
C PRO A 42 5.24 -25.76 19.29
N GLY A 43 5.32 -26.50 18.18
CA GLY A 43 6.59 -27.00 17.65
C GLY A 43 7.44 -25.86 17.07
N ILE A 44 6.82 -24.95 16.33
CA ILE A 44 7.48 -23.76 15.80
C ILE A 44 7.94 -22.84 16.95
N ALA A 45 7.10 -22.65 17.97
CA ALA A 45 7.44 -21.87 19.16
C ALA A 45 8.64 -22.46 19.92
N ALA A 46 8.66 -23.78 20.15
CA ALA A 46 9.79 -24.46 20.78
C ALA A 46 11.09 -24.30 19.97
N SER A 47 11.00 -24.34 18.64
CA SER A 47 12.16 -24.08 17.76
C SER A 47 12.65 -22.64 17.87
N TRP A 48 11.76 -21.67 17.98
CA TRP A 48 12.12 -20.27 18.23
C TRP A 48 12.83 -20.09 19.59
N ASP A 49 12.38 -20.78 20.63
CA ASP A 49 12.98 -20.72 21.97
C ASP A 49 14.38 -21.35 21.97
N ALA A 50 14.55 -22.49 21.27
CA ALA A 50 15.85 -23.11 21.09
C ALA A 50 16.83 -22.22 20.30
N ILE A 51 16.35 -21.51 19.28
CA ILE A 51 17.15 -20.53 18.52
C ILE A 51 17.62 -19.38 19.43
N ASP A 52 16.73 -18.84 20.26
CA ASP A 52 17.07 -17.73 21.16
C ASP A 52 18.02 -18.16 22.28
N ALA A 53 17.81 -19.35 22.86
CA ALA A 53 18.70 -19.91 23.88
C ALA A 53 20.15 -20.07 23.38
N GLN A 54 20.34 -20.19 22.07
CA GLN A 54 21.65 -20.33 21.43
C GLN A 54 22.15 -19.02 20.79
N GLY A 55 21.39 -17.93 20.87
CA GLY A 55 21.74 -16.64 20.27
C GLY A 55 21.85 -16.67 18.75
N LEU A 56 21.11 -17.57 18.08
CA LEU A 56 21.21 -17.76 16.63
C LEU A 56 20.36 -16.75 15.85
N SER A 57 20.86 -16.35 14.67
CA SER A 57 20.12 -15.51 13.71
C SER A 57 19.54 -16.35 12.57
N LEU A 58 18.71 -17.32 12.93
CA LEU A 58 18.15 -18.30 11.99
C LEU A 58 16.76 -17.84 11.51
N ILE A 59 16.66 -17.53 10.21
CA ILE A 59 15.42 -17.11 9.51
C ILE A 59 15.38 -17.73 8.09
N PRO A 60 14.28 -18.33 7.63
CA PRO A 60 13.13 -18.73 8.44
C PRO A 60 13.50 -19.76 9.50
N ALA A 61 12.86 -19.70 10.67
CA ALA A 61 13.03 -20.69 11.74
C ALA A 61 12.59 -22.08 11.27
N PRO A 62 13.30 -23.17 11.59
CA PRO A 62 12.84 -24.50 11.23
C PRO A 62 11.61 -24.87 12.07
N LYS A 63 10.69 -25.64 11.50
CA LYS A 63 9.51 -26.13 12.24
C LYS A 63 9.90 -27.07 13.40
N GLU A 64 10.88 -27.93 13.17
CA GLU A 64 11.42 -28.83 14.20
C GLU A 64 12.93 -28.64 14.31
N LEU A 65 13.40 -28.12 15.45
CA LEU A 65 14.82 -27.99 15.78
C LEU A 65 15.08 -28.43 17.22
N SER A 66 16.06 -29.31 17.41
CA SER A 66 16.56 -29.71 18.73
C SER A 66 18.07 -29.63 18.79
N VAL A 67 18.62 -29.03 19.85
CA VAL A 67 20.05 -29.04 20.16
C VAL A 67 20.38 -30.34 20.89
N ILE A 68 21.34 -31.11 20.38
CA ILE A 68 21.64 -32.47 20.85
C ILE A 68 23.04 -32.62 21.46
N GLY A 69 23.76 -31.52 21.64
CA GLY A 69 25.07 -31.51 22.30
C GLY A 69 25.86 -30.23 22.05
N GLU A 70 27.11 -30.23 22.49
CA GLU A 70 28.06 -29.13 22.28
C GLU A 70 28.39 -28.92 20.80
N ALA A 71 28.70 -27.68 20.42
CA ALA A 71 29.10 -27.35 19.06
C ALA A 71 30.41 -28.05 18.65
N LEU A 72 30.50 -28.42 17.38
CA LEU A 72 31.65 -29.13 16.81
C LEU A 72 32.57 -28.16 16.08
N PRO A 73 33.90 -28.17 16.31
CA PRO A 73 34.80 -27.35 15.52
C PRO A 73 34.83 -27.83 14.06
N VAL A 74 34.59 -26.92 13.11
CA VAL A 74 34.75 -27.18 11.68
C VAL A 74 36.17 -26.79 11.28
N THR A 75 36.97 -27.79 10.92
CA THR A 75 38.38 -27.61 10.54
C THR A 75 38.58 -27.76 9.04
N ASP A 76 39.75 -27.41 8.53
CA ASP A 76 40.10 -27.58 7.12
C ASP A 76 40.33 -29.04 6.69
N ALA A 77 40.25 -30.00 7.63
CA ALA A 77 40.22 -31.43 7.35
C ALA A 77 38.82 -31.94 6.95
N TRP A 78 37.78 -31.11 7.04
CA TRP A 78 36.42 -31.48 6.64
C TRP A 78 36.26 -31.41 5.12
N GLY A 79 35.34 -32.22 4.58
CA GLY A 79 34.93 -32.19 3.18
C GLY A 79 33.42 -32.05 3.01
N ILE A 80 32.97 -31.68 1.81
CA ILE A 80 31.57 -31.70 1.41
C ILE A 80 31.37 -32.79 0.35
N HIS A 81 30.34 -33.62 0.50
CA HIS A 81 29.97 -34.67 -0.46
C HIS A 81 28.58 -34.37 -1.02
N LEU A 82 28.50 -33.99 -2.29
CA LEU A 82 27.24 -33.82 -3.00
C LEU A 82 26.84 -35.15 -3.66
N VAL A 83 25.78 -35.77 -3.14
CA VAL A 83 25.29 -37.07 -3.62
C VAL A 83 24.39 -36.93 -4.83
N SER A 84 23.64 -35.83 -4.91
CA SER A 84 22.73 -35.52 -6.02
C SER A 84 23.26 -34.34 -6.85
N PRO A 85 22.95 -34.28 -8.16
CA PRO A 85 23.39 -33.19 -9.03
C PRO A 85 22.65 -31.87 -8.73
N GLY A 86 23.26 -30.73 -9.10
CA GLY A 86 22.62 -29.40 -9.03
C GLY A 86 22.55 -28.78 -7.62
N LEU A 87 23.37 -29.28 -6.69
CA LEU A 87 23.42 -28.84 -5.30
C LEU A 87 24.55 -27.84 -5.01
N GLU A 88 25.34 -27.48 -6.02
CA GLU A 88 26.48 -26.57 -5.93
C GLU A 88 26.10 -25.21 -5.33
N PRO A 89 24.94 -24.59 -5.64
CA PRO A 89 24.56 -23.32 -5.00
C PRO A 89 24.33 -23.45 -3.48
N GLY A 90 23.92 -24.63 -3.00
CA GLY A 90 23.82 -24.91 -1.56
C GLY A 90 25.19 -25.01 -0.91
N ARG A 91 26.13 -25.74 -1.53
CA ARG A 91 27.53 -25.82 -1.10
C ARG A 91 28.19 -24.44 -1.06
N ASP A 92 28.00 -23.65 -2.11
CA ASP A 92 28.62 -22.33 -2.24
C ASP A 92 28.11 -21.37 -1.15
N GLU A 93 26.81 -21.43 -0.83
CA GLU A 93 26.24 -20.63 0.26
C GLU A 93 26.76 -21.07 1.64
N LEU A 94 26.92 -22.37 1.87
CA LEU A 94 27.53 -22.90 3.09
C LEU A 94 28.98 -22.43 3.25
N ASN A 95 29.79 -22.56 2.20
CA ASN A 95 31.19 -22.11 2.19
C ASN A 95 31.30 -20.59 2.40
N ARG A 96 30.46 -19.80 1.73
CA ARG A 96 30.36 -18.36 1.97
C ARG A 96 30.08 -18.04 3.44
N ARG A 97 29.21 -18.82 4.10
CA ARG A 97 28.87 -18.61 5.51
C ARG A 97 29.97 -19.07 6.46
N LEU A 98 30.73 -20.11 6.11
CA LEU A 98 31.95 -20.50 6.84
C LEU A 98 32.99 -19.38 6.81
N GLU A 99 33.26 -18.80 5.64
CA GLU A 99 34.20 -17.69 5.48
C GLU A 99 33.77 -16.46 6.29
N GLN A 100 32.48 -16.12 6.28
CA GLN A 100 31.94 -15.05 7.13
C GLN A 100 32.16 -15.30 8.63
N ASN A 101 32.22 -16.56 9.06
CA ASN A 101 32.52 -16.95 10.43
C ASN A 101 34.01 -17.21 10.67
N ARG A 102 34.89 -16.67 9.82
CA ARG A 102 36.37 -16.79 9.88
C ARG A 102 36.90 -18.22 9.66
N GLY A 103 36.08 -19.10 9.07
CA GLY A 103 36.51 -20.41 8.59
C GLY A 103 37.10 -20.37 7.17
N LYS A 104 37.50 -21.54 6.67
CA LYS A 104 37.89 -21.73 5.27
C LYS A 104 36.77 -22.46 4.52
N ALA A 105 36.63 -22.20 3.23
CA ALA A 105 35.81 -23.01 2.35
C ALA A 105 36.27 -24.47 2.38
N LEU A 106 35.31 -25.40 2.48
CA LEU A 106 35.58 -26.83 2.46
C LEU A 106 35.63 -27.35 1.02
N PRO A 107 36.58 -28.25 0.70
CA PRO A 107 36.65 -28.89 -0.61
C PRO A 107 35.51 -29.90 -0.79
N GLU A 108 35.14 -30.14 -2.04
CA GLU A 108 34.27 -31.27 -2.37
C GLU A 108 35.09 -32.57 -2.30
N ASN A 109 34.82 -33.40 -1.31
CA ASN A 109 35.56 -34.63 -1.04
C ASN A 109 34.71 -35.60 -0.20
N ALA A 110 34.39 -36.78 -0.75
CA ALA A 110 33.62 -37.81 -0.08
C ALA A 110 34.43 -38.65 0.94
N GLU A 111 35.76 -38.66 0.81
CA GLU A 111 36.66 -39.56 1.53
C GLU A 111 37.16 -39.01 2.86
N THR A 112 36.84 -37.75 3.20
CA THR A 112 37.26 -37.17 4.48
C THR A 112 36.53 -37.85 5.65
N ALA A 113 37.25 -38.04 6.76
CA ALA A 113 36.70 -38.68 7.97
C ALA A 113 35.56 -37.84 8.60
N SER A 114 35.73 -36.51 8.63
CA SER A 114 34.66 -35.57 8.93
C SER A 114 34.14 -34.92 7.65
N ARG A 115 32.82 -34.94 7.44
CA ARG A 115 32.21 -34.46 6.20
C ARG A 115 30.76 -34.04 6.34
N ILE A 116 30.33 -33.19 5.42
CA ILE A 116 28.93 -32.79 5.23
C ILE A 116 28.43 -33.46 3.95
N VAL A 117 27.46 -34.36 4.08
CA VAL A 117 26.85 -35.09 2.97
C VAL A 117 25.51 -34.46 2.63
N VAL A 118 25.32 -34.04 1.39
CA VAL A 118 24.12 -33.33 0.91
C VAL A 118 23.52 -34.08 -0.28
N GLY A 119 22.23 -34.39 -0.24
CA GLY A 119 21.54 -35.07 -1.32
C GLY A 119 20.03 -34.93 -1.26
N THR A 120 19.35 -35.42 -2.29
CA THR A 120 17.90 -35.63 -2.22
C THR A 120 17.59 -36.87 -1.37
N TYR A 121 16.44 -36.89 -0.73
CA TYR A 121 16.07 -37.94 0.20
C TYR A 121 16.07 -39.33 -0.48
N ALA A 122 15.70 -39.39 -1.76
CA ALA A 122 15.74 -40.61 -2.57
C ALA A 122 17.17 -41.16 -2.75
N ASP A 123 18.16 -40.29 -2.90
CA ASP A 123 19.55 -40.69 -3.11
C ASP A 123 20.32 -40.95 -1.80
N MET A 124 19.75 -40.54 -0.66
CA MET A 124 20.41 -40.53 0.64
C MET A 124 20.22 -41.81 1.47
N GLY A 125 19.70 -42.89 0.87
CA GLY A 125 19.37 -44.14 1.57
C GLY A 125 20.49 -44.75 2.41
N ALA A 126 21.77 -44.59 2.01
CA ALA A 126 22.92 -45.07 2.78
C ALA A 126 23.27 -44.20 4.01
N PHE A 127 22.82 -42.94 4.03
CA PHE A 127 23.14 -41.96 5.07
C PHE A 127 22.00 -41.73 6.07
N LEU A 128 20.75 -41.93 5.65
CA LEU A 128 19.57 -41.80 6.52
C LEU A 128 19.61 -42.69 7.78
N PRO A 129 20.11 -43.95 7.74
CA PRO A 129 20.22 -44.78 8.94
C PRO A 129 21.19 -44.22 9.99
N LEU A 130 22.17 -43.40 9.58
CA LEU A 130 23.12 -42.78 10.51
C LEU A 130 22.46 -41.76 11.43
N ILE A 131 21.33 -41.20 11.00
CA ILE A 131 20.61 -40.14 11.72
C ILE A 131 19.22 -40.60 12.16
N ASP A 132 19.05 -41.91 12.38
CA ASP A 132 17.83 -42.58 12.85
C ASP A 132 16.65 -42.58 11.86
N ASN A 133 16.91 -42.54 10.56
CA ASN A 133 15.89 -42.59 9.49
C ASN A 133 14.71 -41.61 9.70
N PRO A 134 14.98 -40.29 9.82
CA PRO A 134 13.93 -39.32 10.03
C PRO A 134 12.98 -39.30 8.83
N PRO A 135 11.66 -39.15 9.02
CA PRO A 135 10.70 -39.22 7.92
C PRO A 135 10.93 -38.11 6.88
N CYS A 136 10.80 -38.45 5.60
CA CYS A 136 10.89 -37.48 4.51
C CYS A 136 9.91 -36.32 4.74
N PRO A 137 10.38 -35.06 4.75
CA PRO A 137 9.49 -33.92 4.87
C PRO A 137 8.72 -33.67 3.55
N PRO A 138 7.68 -32.83 3.57
CA PRO A 138 6.98 -32.40 2.35
C PRO A 138 7.91 -31.73 1.33
N ARG A 139 7.39 -31.50 0.11
CA ARG A 139 8.08 -30.79 -0.99
C ARG A 139 8.79 -29.52 -0.49
N GLN A 140 10.02 -29.29 -0.97
CA GLN A 140 10.98 -28.26 -0.54
C GLN A 140 11.49 -28.39 0.90
N GLY A 141 11.10 -29.42 1.64
CA GLY A 141 11.59 -29.69 2.98
C GLY A 141 12.93 -30.39 3.00
N TYR A 142 13.54 -30.46 4.18
CA TYR A 142 14.79 -31.16 4.40
C TYR A 142 14.94 -31.64 5.84
N VAL A 143 15.87 -32.57 6.05
CA VAL A 143 16.34 -33.01 7.36
C VAL A 143 17.83 -32.71 7.50
N ILE A 144 18.25 -32.36 8.71
CA ILE A 144 19.65 -32.25 9.11
C ILE A 144 19.87 -33.15 10.32
N GLY A 145 20.88 -34.02 10.26
CA GLY A 145 21.30 -34.84 11.40
C GLY A 145 22.81 -34.98 11.44
N MET A 146 23.34 -35.37 12.59
CA MET A 146 24.79 -35.50 12.81
C MET A 146 25.10 -36.79 13.55
N ALA A 147 26.05 -37.55 13.03
CA ALA A 147 26.46 -38.84 13.58
C ALA A 147 27.98 -39.00 13.57
N SER A 148 28.51 -39.84 14.45
CA SER A 148 29.91 -40.27 14.38
C SER A 148 30.06 -41.39 13.36
N GLN A 149 31.01 -41.27 12.44
CA GLN A 149 31.28 -42.27 11.40
C GLN A 149 32.77 -42.29 11.08
N ASN A 150 33.38 -43.47 10.97
CA ASN A 150 34.78 -43.67 10.54
C ASN A 150 35.81 -42.82 11.31
N GLY A 151 35.61 -42.63 12.62
CA GLY A 151 36.51 -41.81 13.45
C GLY A 151 36.36 -40.30 13.29
N GLY A 152 35.40 -39.82 12.49
CA GLY A 152 35.03 -38.42 12.35
C GLY A 152 33.53 -38.17 12.50
N VAL A 153 33.08 -37.01 12.03
CA VAL A 153 31.66 -36.60 12.09
C VAL A 153 31.05 -36.58 10.69
N CYS A 154 29.92 -37.25 10.51
CA CYS A 154 29.10 -37.18 9.32
C CYS A 154 27.86 -36.31 9.59
N VAL A 155 27.80 -35.14 8.95
CA VAL A 155 26.62 -34.27 8.94
C VAL A 155 25.81 -34.61 7.69
N VAL A 156 24.56 -35.00 7.86
CA VAL A 156 23.67 -35.43 6.78
C VAL A 156 22.64 -34.34 6.54
N VAL A 157 22.55 -33.85 5.31
CA VAL A 157 21.51 -32.94 4.81
C VAL A 157 20.75 -33.64 3.70
N ALA A 158 19.52 -34.07 3.97
CA ALA A 158 18.69 -34.76 2.97
C ALA A 158 17.43 -33.93 2.67
N GLY A 159 17.33 -33.41 1.45
CA GLY A 159 16.17 -32.65 0.99
C GLY A 159 15.11 -33.53 0.36
N ALA A 160 13.82 -33.26 0.59
CA ALA A 160 12.73 -33.95 -0.12
C ALA A 160 12.86 -33.82 -1.65
N ASP A 161 13.44 -32.71 -2.11
CA ASP A 161 13.83 -32.44 -3.49
C ASP A 161 15.13 -31.59 -3.50
N ALA A 162 15.63 -31.24 -4.69
CA ALA A 162 16.85 -30.45 -4.83
C ALA A 162 16.74 -29.04 -4.20
N ALA A 163 15.54 -28.43 -4.18
CA ALA A 163 15.34 -27.14 -3.50
C ALA A 163 15.45 -27.31 -1.99
N GLY A 164 14.83 -28.35 -1.43
CA GLY A 164 14.95 -28.70 -0.02
C GLY A 164 16.41 -28.94 0.40
N ALA A 165 17.17 -29.69 -0.39
CA ALA A 165 18.59 -29.96 -0.10
C ALA A 165 19.41 -28.66 -0.05
N ARG A 166 19.19 -27.75 -1.02
CA ARG A 166 19.82 -26.42 -1.02
C ARG A 166 19.39 -25.57 0.18
N TYR A 167 18.12 -25.59 0.57
CA TYR A 167 17.64 -24.89 1.78
C TYR A 167 18.21 -25.50 3.07
N GLY A 168 18.45 -26.81 3.10
CA GLY A 168 19.16 -27.48 4.17
C GLY A 168 20.58 -26.93 4.34
N CYS A 169 21.30 -26.68 3.24
CA CYS A 169 22.61 -26.02 3.30
C CYS A 169 22.51 -24.58 3.84
N VAL A 170 21.50 -23.81 3.42
CA VAL A 170 21.25 -22.45 3.94
C VAL A 170 21.06 -22.49 5.46
N THR A 171 20.24 -23.41 5.96
CA THR A 171 20.00 -23.57 7.41
C THR A 171 21.24 -24.07 8.13
N LEU A 172 21.98 -25.03 7.57
CA LEU A 172 23.24 -25.51 8.15
C LEU A 172 24.26 -24.38 8.29
N GLY A 173 24.38 -23.51 7.28
CA GLY A 173 25.23 -22.33 7.36
C GLY A 173 24.83 -21.38 8.49
N LYS A 174 23.53 -21.25 8.79
CA LYS A 174 23.01 -20.44 9.90
C LYS A 174 23.17 -21.09 11.29
N LEU A 175 23.51 -22.37 11.34
CA LEU A 175 23.87 -23.09 12.57
C LEU A 175 25.37 -22.97 12.92
N LEU A 176 26.16 -22.30 12.06
CA LEU A 176 27.55 -21.97 12.36
C LEU A 176 27.63 -20.82 13.38
N GLN A 177 28.50 -20.99 14.37
CA GLN A 177 28.83 -20.01 15.40
C GLN A 177 30.20 -19.35 15.10
N PRO A 178 30.49 -18.19 15.72
CA PRO A 178 31.80 -17.55 15.58
C PRO A 178 32.95 -18.49 15.98
N GLY A 179 34.02 -18.55 15.17
CA GLY A 179 35.18 -19.42 15.44
C GLY A 179 35.08 -20.81 14.79
N PRO A 180 34.78 -20.84 13.48
CA PRO A 180 33.79 -21.72 12.84
C PRO A 180 33.48 -23.03 13.59
N SER A 181 32.50 -23.00 14.48
CA SER A 181 31.92 -24.21 15.09
C SER A 181 30.49 -24.43 14.62
N LEU A 182 30.08 -25.68 14.44
CA LEU A 182 28.75 -26.07 14.00
C LEU A 182 27.93 -26.58 15.19
N LEU A 183 26.80 -25.93 15.46
CA LEU A 183 25.92 -26.35 16.54
C LEU A 183 25.32 -27.74 16.25
N ARG A 184 25.48 -28.68 17.19
CA ARG A 184 24.92 -30.03 17.05
C ARG A 184 23.42 -30.01 17.19
N THR A 185 22.74 -30.28 16.09
CA THR A 185 21.28 -30.22 16.01
C THR A 185 20.69 -31.38 15.23
N ARG A 186 19.41 -31.65 15.49
CA ARG A 186 18.51 -32.34 14.56
C ARG A 186 17.52 -31.32 14.04
N VAL A 187 17.29 -31.32 12.74
CA VAL A 187 16.34 -30.43 12.08
C VAL A 187 15.45 -31.24 11.14
N ARG A 188 14.16 -30.93 11.13
CA ARG A 188 13.23 -31.33 10.08
C ARG A 188 12.36 -30.13 9.74
N ASP A 189 12.35 -29.72 8.48
CA ASP A 189 11.77 -28.44 8.10
C ASP A 189 11.16 -28.47 6.70
N TRP A 190 10.17 -27.60 6.45
CA TRP A 190 9.48 -27.45 5.17
C TRP A 190 8.68 -26.14 5.15
N PRO A 191 8.38 -25.53 3.99
CA PRO A 191 7.54 -24.34 3.92
C PRO A 191 6.05 -24.67 3.92
N ASP A 192 5.24 -23.75 4.44
CA ASP A 192 3.79 -23.71 4.23
C ASP A 192 3.46 -23.36 2.78
N PHE A 193 3.68 -22.10 2.34
CA PHE A 193 3.48 -21.73 0.93
C PHE A 193 4.56 -22.37 0.06
N LYS A 194 4.20 -23.04 -1.03
CA LYS A 194 5.20 -23.63 -1.95
C LYS A 194 5.78 -22.64 -2.96
N HIS A 195 5.13 -21.49 -3.13
CA HIS A 195 5.54 -20.41 -3.99
C HIS A 195 5.52 -19.10 -3.20
N ARG A 196 6.70 -18.49 -3.03
CA ARG A 196 6.93 -17.37 -2.10
C ARG A 196 7.74 -16.29 -2.79
N MET A 197 7.13 -15.12 -2.95
CA MET A 197 7.70 -13.99 -3.67
C MET A 197 7.66 -12.73 -2.82
N ALA A 198 8.76 -11.99 -2.81
CA ALA A 198 8.81 -10.68 -2.17
C ALA A 198 9.73 -9.70 -2.92
N PHE A 199 10.91 -10.17 -3.31
CA PHE A 199 11.89 -9.36 -4.04
C PHE A 199 11.49 -9.12 -5.50
N SER A 200 11.94 -7.98 -6.04
CA SER A 200 11.79 -7.62 -7.44
C SER A 200 13.14 -7.32 -8.07
N LEU A 201 13.33 -7.74 -9.32
CA LEU A 201 14.51 -7.41 -10.10
C LEU A 201 14.53 -5.92 -10.48
N PRO A 202 15.71 -5.33 -10.75
CA PRO A 202 15.81 -3.94 -11.16
C PRO A 202 14.98 -3.62 -12.42
N SER A 203 14.22 -2.52 -12.38
CA SER A 203 13.50 -2.03 -13.55
C SER A 203 14.43 -1.20 -14.44
N SER A 204 14.73 -1.68 -15.65
CA SER A 204 15.51 -0.96 -16.67
C SER A 204 14.97 -1.18 -18.08
N ALA A 205 15.20 -0.23 -19.01
CA ALA A 205 14.94 -0.44 -20.43
C ALA A 205 15.87 -1.50 -21.06
N LYS A 206 17.11 -1.61 -20.56
CA LYS A 206 18.11 -2.56 -21.03
C LYS A 206 18.89 -3.22 -19.91
N TRP A 207 19.35 -4.45 -20.11
CA TRP A 207 20.24 -5.14 -19.17
C TRP A 207 21.71 -4.82 -19.44
N THR A 208 22.34 -4.08 -18.53
CA THR A 208 23.80 -3.86 -18.51
C THR A 208 24.49 -4.87 -17.60
N PRO A 209 25.80 -5.13 -17.76
CA PRO A 209 26.53 -6.05 -16.86
C PRO A 209 26.39 -5.71 -15.37
N GLY A 210 26.40 -4.42 -15.02
CA GLY A 210 26.19 -3.98 -13.64
C GLY A 210 24.77 -4.27 -13.12
N LEU A 211 23.75 -4.18 -13.96
CA LEU A 211 22.38 -4.54 -13.59
C LEU A 211 22.21 -6.05 -13.45
N VAL A 212 22.83 -6.85 -14.32
CA VAL A 212 22.86 -8.32 -14.21
C VAL A 212 23.49 -8.74 -12.89
N ALA A 213 24.66 -8.18 -12.54
CA ALA A 213 25.31 -8.45 -11.25
C ALA A 213 24.41 -8.09 -10.05
N ARG A 214 23.73 -6.94 -10.11
CA ARG A 214 22.77 -6.54 -9.08
C ARG A 214 21.58 -7.48 -8.98
N ALA A 215 21.04 -7.95 -10.11
CA ALA A 215 19.94 -8.91 -10.15
C ALA A 215 20.34 -10.26 -9.56
N LYS A 216 21.56 -10.76 -9.86
CA LYS A 216 22.11 -11.97 -9.23
C LYS A 216 22.18 -11.83 -7.70
N GLY A 217 22.61 -10.67 -7.19
CA GLY A 217 22.59 -10.38 -5.75
C GLY A 217 21.18 -10.44 -5.12
N ILE A 218 20.15 -10.02 -5.83
CA ILE A 218 18.74 -10.12 -5.37
C ILE A 218 18.25 -11.58 -5.39
N ILE A 219 18.65 -12.35 -6.40
CA ILE A 219 18.36 -13.79 -6.48
C ILE A 219 19.02 -14.54 -5.32
N ASP A 220 20.28 -14.23 -5.00
CA ASP A 220 20.98 -14.79 -3.85
C ASP A 220 20.28 -14.44 -2.53
N GLN A 221 19.86 -13.18 -2.34
CA GLN A 221 19.08 -12.81 -1.15
C GLN A 221 17.76 -13.57 -1.06
N SER A 222 17.06 -13.75 -2.17
CA SER A 222 15.82 -14.53 -2.22
C SER A 222 16.07 -15.98 -1.82
N PHE A 223 17.12 -16.60 -2.37
CA PHE A 223 17.55 -17.95 -2.02
C PHE A 223 17.89 -18.11 -0.52
N ARG A 224 18.63 -17.17 0.06
CA ARG A 224 18.99 -17.17 1.50
C ARG A 224 17.79 -16.94 2.43
N ALA A 225 16.79 -16.21 1.94
CA ALA A 225 15.50 -16.04 2.61
C ALA A 225 14.55 -17.23 2.35
N LYS A 226 14.98 -18.24 1.59
CA LYS A 226 14.16 -19.37 1.11
C LYS A 226 12.90 -18.93 0.33
N LEU A 227 12.94 -17.75 -0.28
CA LEU A 227 11.97 -17.27 -1.26
C LEU A 227 12.36 -17.82 -2.63
N ASN A 228 11.41 -18.37 -3.36
CA ASN A 228 11.66 -19.13 -4.59
C ASN A 228 11.07 -18.48 -5.85
N MET A 229 10.67 -17.22 -5.75
CA MET A 229 10.18 -16.44 -6.88
C MET A 229 10.64 -14.99 -6.76
N VAL A 230 11.00 -14.37 -7.87
CA VAL A 230 11.30 -12.95 -7.98
C VAL A 230 10.50 -12.32 -9.13
N PHE A 231 10.05 -11.08 -8.93
CA PHE A 231 9.26 -10.39 -9.92
C PHE A 231 10.10 -9.53 -10.86
N GLU A 232 9.88 -9.63 -12.16
CA GLU A 232 10.42 -8.72 -13.16
C GLU A 232 9.34 -7.79 -13.74
N ARG A 233 9.41 -6.51 -13.37
CA ARG A 233 8.41 -5.51 -13.75
C ARG A 233 8.64 -4.96 -15.16
N LYS A 234 7.83 -5.37 -16.15
CA LYS A 234 7.96 -4.96 -17.58
C LYS A 234 6.64 -4.63 -18.30
N TYR A 235 5.68 -4.06 -17.59
CA TYR A 235 4.35 -3.75 -18.13
C TYR A 235 4.33 -2.77 -19.32
N SER A 236 5.27 -1.82 -19.38
CA SER A 236 5.26 -0.72 -20.35
C SER A 236 6.22 -0.88 -21.53
N GLN A 237 6.97 -1.97 -21.61
CA GLN A 237 7.90 -2.23 -22.72
C GLN A 237 7.20 -3.06 -23.81
N GLY A 238 7.56 -2.89 -25.07
CA GLY A 238 7.11 -3.79 -26.15
C GLY A 238 7.67 -5.20 -25.94
N ILE A 239 6.94 -6.25 -26.35
CA ILE A 239 7.40 -7.64 -26.21
C ILE A 239 8.67 -7.88 -27.05
N GLU A 240 8.77 -7.21 -28.18
CA GLU A 240 9.92 -7.21 -29.08
C GLU A 240 11.18 -6.66 -28.40
N ALA A 241 11.04 -5.63 -27.57
CA ALA A 241 12.16 -5.10 -26.80
C ALA A 241 12.64 -6.09 -25.73
N LEU A 242 11.73 -6.87 -25.14
CA LEU A 242 12.10 -7.93 -24.20
C LEU A 242 12.82 -9.08 -24.90
N ILE A 243 12.34 -9.46 -26.09
CA ILE A 243 12.96 -10.48 -26.95
C ILE A 243 14.36 -10.03 -27.40
N ALA A 244 14.53 -8.76 -27.78
CA ALA A 244 15.83 -8.22 -28.16
C ALA A 244 16.89 -8.31 -27.05
N ASP A 245 16.44 -8.30 -25.78
CA ASP A 245 17.27 -8.42 -24.60
C ASP A 245 17.30 -9.87 -24.04
N ALA A 246 16.93 -10.89 -24.82
CA ALA A 246 16.76 -12.26 -24.31
C ALA A 246 18.03 -12.89 -23.73
N THR A 247 19.21 -12.61 -24.29
CA THR A 247 20.48 -13.21 -23.83
C THR A 247 20.80 -12.93 -22.35
N PRO A 248 20.90 -11.67 -21.88
CA PRO A 248 21.14 -11.40 -20.46
C PRO A 248 19.99 -11.89 -19.56
N ARG A 249 18.77 -12.00 -20.09
CA ARG A 249 17.62 -12.56 -19.36
C ARG A 249 17.75 -14.07 -19.18
N ARG A 250 18.25 -14.76 -20.20
CA ARG A 250 18.56 -16.18 -20.13
C ARG A 250 19.60 -16.47 -19.08
N GLU A 251 20.70 -15.71 -19.09
CA GLU A 251 21.74 -15.79 -18.06
C GLU A 251 21.16 -15.65 -16.65
N LEU A 252 20.26 -14.68 -16.43
CA LEU A 252 19.60 -14.48 -15.14
C LEU A 252 18.65 -15.62 -14.77
N THR A 253 17.90 -16.14 -15.74
CA THR A 253 16.94 -17.21 -15.51
C THR A 253 17.64 -18.53 -15.18
N GLU A 254 18.72 -18.86 -15.89
CA GLU A 254 19.57 -20.02 -15.59
C GLU A 254 20.21 -19.89 -14.20
N TYR A 255 20.72 -18.69 -13.87
CA TYR A 255 21.30 -18.42 -12.55
C TYR A 255 20.27 -18.56 -11.41
N ALA A 256 19.03 -18.12 -11.64
CA ALA A 256 17.92 -18.26 -10.71
C ALA A 256 17.47 -19.72 -10.57
N ALA A 257 17.31 -20.42 -11.69
CA ALA A 257 16.90 -21.83 -11.73
C ALA A 257 17.88 -22.74 -10.99
N ALA A 258 19.18 -22.51 -11.11
CA ALA A 258 20.20 -23.25 -10.35
C ALA A 258 19.99 -23.17 -8.82
N ARG A 259 19.42 -22.05 -8.33
CA ARG A 259 19.08 -21.83 -6.91
C ARG A 259 17.66 -22.25 -6.55
N GLY A 260 16.90 -22.78 -7.50
CA GLY A 260 15.47 -23.08 -7.33
C GLY A 260 14.60 -21.83 -7.21
N VAL A 261 15.01 -20.72 -7.82
CA VAL A 261 14.26 -19.45 -7.87
C VAL A 261 13.68 -19.25 -9.27
N ARG A 262 12.38 -18.96 -9.36
CA ARG A 262 11.69 -18.61 -10.61
C ARG A 262 11.70 -17.11 -10.85
N ILE A 263 11.76 -16.70 -12.12
CA ILE A 263 11.57 -15.31 -12.53
C ILE A 263 10.17 -15.17 -13.11
N MET A 264 9.32 -14.37 -12.46
CA MET A 264 7.98 -14.04 -12.92
C MET A 264 8.03 -12.82 -13.85
N VAL A 265 7.65 -13.01 -15.12
CA VAL A 265 7.62 -11.93 -16.12
C VAL A 265 6.24 -11.29 -16.16
N GLY A 266 6.15 -9.97 -15.89
CA GLY A 266 4.89 -9.22 -15.86
C GLY A 266 4.50 -8.53 -17.17
N ARG A 267 3.26 -8.73 -17.65
CA ARG A 267 2.67 -8.18 -18.88
C ARG A 267 1.20 -7.75 -18.69
N PHE A 268 0.67 -6.99 -19.65
CA PHE A 268 -0.78 -6.78 -19.83
C PHE A 268 -1.32 -7.72 -20.92
N PHE A 269 -2.64 -7.92 -21.02
CA PHE A 269 -3.30 -8.62 -22.14
C PHE A 269 -3.26 -7.88 -23.50
N ASN A 270 -2.37 -6.92 -23.65
CA ASN A 270 -2.34 -6.10 -24.85
C ASN A 270 -1.92 -6.91 -26.08
N VAL A 271 -2.53 -6.61 -27.22
CA VAL A 271 -2.23 -7.25 -28.52
C VAL A 271 -1.46 -6.33 -29.47
N GLY A 272 -1.23 -5.07 -29.09
CA GLY A 272 -0.48 -4.12 -29.90
C GLY A 272 -0.30 -2.76 -29.23
N GLN A 273 0.10 -1.77 -30.04
CA GLN A 273 0.21 -0.37 -29.65
C GLN A 273 -1.09 0.37 -30.00
N ALA A 274 -1.49 1.31 -29.15
CA ALA A 274 -2.59 2.23 -29.40
C ALA A 274 -2.21 3.60 -28.85
N PRO A 275 -1.54 4.49 -29.59
CA PRO A 275 -1.08 5.77 -29.05
C PRO A 275 -2.22 6.59 -28.43
N TYR A 276 -1.99 7.18 -27.25
CA TYR A 276 -2.97 8.04 -26.59
C TYR A 276 -3.26 9.29 -27.45
N PRO A 277 -4.53 9.63 -27.74
CA PRO A 277 -4.90 10.73 -28.62
C PRO A 277 -4.60 12.15 -28.08
N GLY A 278 -4.07 12.27 -26.86
CA GLY A 278 -3.63 13.54 -26.27
C GLY A 278 -4.65 14.19 -25.35
N ALA A 279 -4.19 15.13 -24.53
CA ALA A 279 -4.96 15.78 -23.46
C ALA A 279 -6.16 16.63 -23.95
N GLY A 280 -6.24 16.95 -25.24
CA GLY A 280 -7.37 17.67 -25.85
C GLY A 280 -8.47 16.79 -26.43
N SER A 281 -8.35 15.46 -26.34
CA SER A 281 -9.29 14.51 -26.94
C SER A 281 -10.56 14.26 -26.12
N GLY A 282 -10.61 14.75 -24.88
CA GLY A 282 -11.68 14.46 -23.92
C GLY A 282 -11.58 13.09 -23.23
N TYR A 283 -10.65 12.22 -23.66
CA TYR A 283 -10.43 10.92 -23.06
C TYR A 283 -9.25 10.94 -22.08
N GLY A 284 -9.28 10.07 -21.07
CA GLY A 284 -8.15 9.85 -20.18
C GLY A 284 -7.11 8.91 -20.77
N THR A 285 -5.87 8.95 -20.28
CA THR A 285 -4.80 8.02 -20.71
C THR A 285 -5.07 6.55 -20.39
N ARG A 286 -6.05 6.27 -19.52
CA ARG A 286 -6.41 4.93 -19.08
C ARG A 286 -7.35 4.20 -20.03
N TYR A 287 -8.27 4.87 -20.69
CA TYR A 287 -9.19 4.21 -21.61
C TYR A 287 -9.63 5.19 -22.70
N TYR A 288 -9.59 4.75 -23.95
CA TYR A 288 -10.03 5.53 -25.10
C TYR A 288 -10.42 4.62 -26.28
N PRO A 289 -11.36 5.07 -27.12
CA PRO A 289 -11.66 4.39 -28.39
C PRO A 289 -10.40 4.30 -29.26
N HIS A 290 -10.11 3.12 -29.80
CA HIS A 290 -8.99 2.91 -30.71
C HIS A 290 -9.35 1.82 -31.73
N LYS A 291 -9.69 2.21 -32.97
CA LYS A 291 -10.08 1.25 -34.03
C LYS A 291 -11.19 0.30 -33.58
N THR A 292 -12.26 0.84 -32.98
CA THR A 292 -13.37 0.08 -32.41
C THR A 292 -14.06 -0.82 -33.44
N GLU A 293 -14.20 -0.37 -34.69
CA GLU A 293 -14.74 -1.17 -35.80
C GLU A 293 -13.88 -2.40 -36.16
N GLU A 294 -12.58 -2.35 -35.86
CA GLU A 294 -11.64 -3.48 -36.02
C GLU A 294 -11.64 -4.42 -34.81
N GLY A 295 -12.40 -4.12 -33.75
CA GLY A 295 -12.46 -4.89 -32.50
C GLY A 295 -11.36 -4.54 -31.49
N LEU A 296 -10.86 -3.30 -31.52
CA LEU A 296 -9.78 -2.82 -30.66
C LEU A 296 -10.22 -1.66 -29.75
N ILE A 297 -9.56 -1.54 -28.60
CA ILE A 297 -9.66 -0.43 -27.64
C ILE A 297 -8.27 -0.05 -27.13
N GLY A 298 -8.12 1.19 -26.64
CA GLY A 298 -6.85 1.72 -26.15
C GLY A 298 -6.80 1.85 -24.62
N TYR A 299 -5.72 1.38 -24.00
CA TYR A 299 -5.40 1.57 -22.59
C TYR A 299 -3.89 1.78 -22.42
N SER A 300 -3.48 2.86 -21.76
CA SER A 300 -2.07 3.17 -21.46
C SER A 300 -1.10 3.04 -22.64
N ASN A 301 -1.47 3.57 -23.82
CA ASN A 301 -0.73 3.46 -25.10
C ASN A 301 -0.74 2.07 -25.76
N MET A 302 -1.53 1.12 -25.27
CA MET A 302 -1.56 -0.26 -25.73
C MET A 302 -2.96 -0.66 -26.22
N ALA A 303 -3.02 -1.51 -27.23
CA ALA A 303 -4.26 -2.01 -27.83
C ALA A 303 -4.73 -3.29 -27.15
N PHE A 304 -6.03 -3.41 -26.87
CA PHE A 304 -6.67 -4.57 -26.24
C PHE A 304 -7.89 -5.03 -27.05
N THR A 305 -8.29 -6.29 -26.85
CA THR A 305 -9.41 -6.94 -27.53
C THR A 305 -9.82 -8.18 -26.75
N TRP A 306 -11.11 -8.55 -26.82
CA TRP A 306 -11.57 -9.87 -26.37
C TRP A 306 -11.93 -10.78 -27.55
N CYS A 307 -12.30 -10.21 -28.71
CA CYS A 307 -12.83 -10.96 -29.85
C CYS A 307 -11.82 -11.27 -30.97
N ARG A 308 -10.65 -10.61 -31.03
CA ARG A 308 -9.68 -10.80 -32.12
C ARG A 308 -8.69 -11.93 -31.84
N ASP A 309 -9.16 -13.16 -32.04
CA ASP A 309 -8.38 -14.38 -31.81
C ASP A 309 -7.04 -14.38 -32.56
N ASP A 310 -7.00 -13.85 -33.78
CA ASP A 310 -5.78 -13.75 -34.59
C ASP A 310 -4.70 -12.88 -33.91
N LEU A 311 -5.11 -11.78 -33.27
CA LEU A 311 -4.20 -10.88 -32.56
C LEU A 311 -3.82 -11.42 -31.18
N ILE A 312 -4.76 -12.08 -30.49
CA ILE A 312 -4.52 -12.76 -29.22
C ILE A 312 -3.51 -13.89 -29.42
N ASP A 313 -3.72 -14.74 -30.42
CA ASP A 313 -2.84 -15.87 -30.74
C ASP A 313 -1.45 -15.38 -31.17
N ALA A 314 -1.36 -14.28 -31.93
CA ALA A 314 -0.10 -13.66 -32.30
C ALA A 314 0.67 -13.10 -31.08
N ALA A 315 -0.03 -12.44 -30.14
CA ALA A 315 0.57 -11.97 -28.90
C ALA A 315 1.04 -13.13 -28.01
N ALA A 316 0.21 -14.18 -27.89
CA ALA A 316 0.54 -15.38 -27.15
C ALA A 316 1.78 -16.09 -27.73
N ALA A 317 1.91 -16.15 -29.06
CA ALA A 317 3.08 -16.72 -29.72
C ALA A 317 4.36 -15.94 -29.40
N LYS A 318 4.27 -14.60 -29.29
CA LYS A 318 5.39 -13.76 -28.86
C LYS A 318 5.76 -13.99 -27.39
N TYR A 319 4.79 -14.26 -26.52
CA TYR A 319 5.07 -14.61 -25.13
C TYR A 319 5.78 -15.97 -25.04
N ALA A 320 5.34 -16.96 -25.82
CA ALA A 320 6.00 -18.26 -25.92
C ALA A 320 7.41 -18.15 -26.51
N GLU A 321 7.62 -17.33 -27.54
CA GLU A 321 8.96 -17.02 -28.09
C GLU A 321 9.88 -16.44 -27.01
N LEU A 322 9.41 -15.44 -26.26
CA LEU A 322 10.17 -14.87 -25.15
C LEU A 322 10.54 -15.95 -24.11
N MET A 323 9.62 -16.85 -23.77
CA MET A 323 9.89 -17.96 -22.85
C MET A 323 11.00 -18.88 -23.36
N GLN A 324 10.92 -19.29 -24.63
CA GLN A 324 11.94 -20.17 -25.23
C GLN A 324 13.32 -19.52 -25.22
N LEU A 325 13.39 -18.24 -25.56
CA LEU A 325 14.66 -17.51 -25.66
C LEU A 325 15.27 -17.21 -24.29
N THR A 326 14.44 -16.95 -23.28
CA THR A 326 14.90 -16.57 -21.93
C THR A 326 14.94 -17.71 -20.93
N GLY A 327 14.29 -18.84 -21.21
CA GLY A 327 14.09 -19.92 -20.25
C GLY A 327 13.06 -19.62 -19.15
N ALA A 328 12.33 -18.50 -19.22
CA ALA A 328 11.34 -18.14 -18.22
C ALA A 328 10.18 -19.16 -18.16
N ASP A 329 9.74 -19.51 -16.95
CA ASP A 329 8.73 -20.54 -16.70
C ASP A 329 7.49 -20.02 -15.95
N THR A 330 7.42 -18.71 -15.70
CA THR A 330 6.36 -18.10 -14.90
C THR A 330 5.92 -16.76 -15.50
N PHE A 331 4.63 -16.64 -15.78
CA PHE A 331 4.03 -15.46 -16.42
C PHE A 331 2.94 -14.85 -15.55
N TYR A 332 3.01 -13.53 -15.40
CA TYR A 332 1.97 -12.72 -14.77
C TYR A 332 1.35 -11.80 -15.81
N ILE A 333 0.06 -11.97 -16.08
CA ILE A 333 -0.64 -11.24 -17.14
C ILE A 333 -1.83 -10.48 -16.55
N HIS A 334 -1.82 -9.17 -16.76
CA HIS A 334 -2.72 -8.23 -16.12
C HIS A 334 -3.84 -7.76 -17.06
N ALA A 335 -5.08 -7.75 -16.55
CA ALA A 335 -6.25 -7.09 -17.14
C ALA A 335 -6.09 -5.58 -17.33
N MET A 336 -7.05 -4.94 -18.01
CA MET A 336 -7.13 -3.49 -17.96
C MET A 336 -7.62 -3.05 -16.57
N ASP A 337 -6.78 -2.35 -15.81
CA ASP A 337 -7.11 -1.93 -14.44
C ASP A 337 -7.96 -0.63 -14.44
N THR A 338 -9.23 -0.73 -14.82
CA THR A 338 -10.11 0.43 -15.03
C THR A 338 -11.60 0.10 -14.89
N GLY A 339 -12.41 1.16 -14.79
CA GLY A 339 -13.88 1.10 -14.75
C GLY A 339 -14.50 0.64 -13.41
N GLY A 340 -13.68 0.15 -12.47
CA GLY A 340 -14.14 -0.16 -11.12
C GLY A 340 -15.16 -1.30 -11.11
N ARG A 341 -15.93 -1.39 -10.02
CA ARG A 341 -16.97 -2.40 -9.85
C ARG A 341 -18.07 -2.31 -10.90
N ASP A 342 -18.53 -1.09 -11.21
CA ASP A 342 -19.72 -0.86 -12.02
C ASP A 342 -19.48 -1.09 -13.52
N ASN A 343 -18.21 -1.08 -13.95
CA ASN A 343 -17.83 -1.25 -15.34
C ASN A 343 -16.44 -1.91 -15.46
N PRO A 344 -16.25 -3.14 -14.98
CA PRO A 344 -14.92 -3.74 -14.89
C PRO A 344 -14.27 -3.84 -16.27
N GLU A 345 -13.01 -3.39 -16.37
CA GLU A 345 -12.24 -3.28 -17.63
C GLU A 345 -12.88 -2.38 -18.70
N ASN A 346 -13.83 -1.53 -18.30
CA ASN A 346 -14.71 -0.78 -19.19
C ASN A 346 -15.54 -1.67 -20.14
N TRP A 347 -15.97 -2.86 -19.68
CA TRP A 347 -16.77 -3.82 -20.44
C TRP A 347 -18.04 -3.22 -21.11
N ASN A 348 -18.68 -2.23 -20.50
CA ASN A 348 -19.84 -1.53 -21.07
C ASN A 348 -19.50 -0.69 -22.31
N HIS A 349 -18.21 -0.45 -22.56
CA HIS A 349 -17.70 0.28 -23.71
C HIS A 349 -16.96 -0.62 -24.72
N ARG A 350 -17.12 -1.95 -24.60
CA ARG A 350 -16.58 -2.93 -25.53
C ARG A 350 -17.01 -2.68 -26.98
N THR A 351 -16.27 -3.23 -27.92
CA THR A 351 -16.47 -2.91 -29.34
C THR A 351 -17.72 -3.59 -29.92
N PRO A 352 -18.24 -3.12 -31.07
CA PRO A 352 -19.35 -3.78 -31.77
C PRO A 352 -19.09 -5.28 -32.03
N ARG A 353 -17.84 -5.66 -32.32
CA ARG A 353 -17.45 -7.06 -32.52
C ARG A 353 -17.46 -7.88 -31.23
N ASP A 354 -17.08 -7.28 -30.10
CA ASP A 354 -17.19 -7.94 -28.80
C ASP A 354 -18.67 -8.16 -28.43
N ILE A 355 -19.54 -7.19 -28.72
CA ILE A 355 -21.00 -7.31 -28.53
C ILE A 355 -21.56 -8.43 -29.42
N GLU A 356 -21.21 -8.44 -30.71
CA GLU A 356 -21.66 -9.46 -31.66
C GLU A 356 -21.27 -10.87 -31.20
N ARG A 357 -20.03 -11.05 -30.71
CA ARG A 357 -19.50 -12.37 -30.36
C ARG A 357 -19.95 -12.86 -28.99
N PHE A 358 -19.89 -12.00 -27.97
CA PHE A 358 -20.06 -12.41 -26.58
C PHE A 358 -21.34 -11.88 -25.94
N GLY A 359 -22.04 -10.94 -26.58
CA GLY A 359 -23.17 -10.25 -25.97
C GLY A 359 -22.73 -9.61 -24.65
N ASP A 360 -23.39 -9.98 -23.55
CA ASP A 360 -23.05 -9.57 -22.19
C ASP A 360 -22.24 -10.64 -21.41
N ASN A 361 -21.90 -11.78 -22.02
CA ASN A 361 -21.15 -12.85 -21.36
C ASN A 361 -19.65 -12.53 -21.25
N ARG A 362 -19.34 -11.69 -20.26
CA ARG A 362 -17.97 -11.28 -19.95
C ARG A 362 -17.07 -12.45 -19.55
N ALA A 363 -17.57 -13.42 -18.79
CA ALA A 363 -16.77 -14.56 -18.35
C ALA A 363 -16.25 -15.37 -19.54
N ALA A 364 -17.06 -15.54 -20.60
CA ALA A 364 -16.63 -16.18 -21.85
C ALA A 364 -15.59 -15.35 -22.62
N ALA A 365 -15.70 -14.03 -22.60
CA ALA A 365 -14.74 -13.12 -23.24
C ALA A 365 -13.37 -13.17 -22.54
N ASP A 366 -13.35 -13.10 -21.21
CA ASP A 366 -12.13 -13.23 -20.40
C ASP A 366 -11.51 -14.63 -20.55
N ALA A 367 -12.33 -15.69 -20.55
CA ALA A 367 -11.88 -17.06 -20.75
C ALA A 367 -11.28 -17.29 -22.15
N ASN A 368 -11.84 -16.69 -23.21
CA ASN A 368 -11.27 -16.77 -24.56
C ASN A 368 -9.84 -16.19 -24.58
N LEU A 369 -9.67 -15.00 -24.01
CA LEU A 369 -8.39 -14.29 -23.96
C LEU A 369 -7.36 -15.06 -23.13
N MET A 370 -7.70 -15.39 -21.88
CA MET A 370 -6.77 -16.04 -20.95
C MET A 370 -6.46 -17.48 -21.37
N GLY A 371 -7.49 -18.22 -21.81
CA GLY A 371 -7.37 -19.62 -22.23
C GLY A 371 -6.46 -19.80 -23.43
N ARG A 372 -6.58 -18.94 -24.45
CA ARG A 372 -5.71 -18.96 -25.64
C ARG A 372 -4.26 -18.69 -25.30
N ILE A 373 -4.00 -17.67 -24.47
CA ILE A 373 -2.65 -17.36 -24.03
C ILE A 373 -2.08 -18.55 -23.24
N HIS A 374 -2.82 -19.07 -22.26
CA HIS A 374 -2.37 -20.19 -21.45
C HIS A 374 -2.07 -21.45 -22.29
N ALA A 375 -2.96 -21.83 -23.21
CA ALA A 375 -2.77 -22.97 -24.10
C ALA A 375 -1.47 -22.84 -24.90
N ARG A 376 -1.21 -21.65 -25.48
CA ARG A 376 0.01 -21.39 -26.23
C ARG A 376 1.28 -21.48 -25.37
N LEU A 377 1.23 -20.97 -24.14
CA LEU A 377 2.37 -21.08 -23.21
C LEU A 377 2.64 -22.55 -22.84
N LYS A 378 1.59 -23.34 -22.60
CA LYS A 378 1.67 -24.77 -22.26
C LYS A 378 2.21 -25.64 -23.39
N GLU A 379 1.87 -25.33 -24.65
CA GLU A 379 2.46 -25.99 -25.83
C GLU A 379 4.00 -25.91 -25.83
N THR A 380 4.52 -24.80 -25.33
CA THR A 380 5.95 -24.49 -25.31
C THR A 380 6.65 -24.98 -24.04
N ASN A 381 5.97 -24.86 -22.89
CA ASN A 381 6.47 -25.28 -21.59
C ASN A 381 5.32 -25.90 -20.78
N PRO A 382 5.23 -27.23 -20.68
CA PRO A 382 4.20 -27.91 -19.89
C PRO A 382 4.20 -27.53 -18.39
N ASP A 383 5.33 -27.06 -17.86
CA ASP A 383 5.49 -26.71 -16.44
C ASP A 383 5.33 -25.20 -16.16
N VAL A 384 4.84 -24.44 -17.14
CA VAL A 384 4.60 -23.00 -16.99
C VAL A 384 3.60 -22.71 -15.88
N LEU A 385 3.92 -21.74 -15.04
CA LEU A 385 2.99 -21.18 -14.07
C LEU A 385 2.34 -19.93 -14.66
N SER A 386 1.06 -20.05 -15.03
CA SER A 386 0.25 -18.95 -15.58
C SER A 386 -0.55 -18.26 -14.49
N LEU A 387 -0.25 -16.98 -14.25
CA LEU A 387 -0.86 -16.15 -13.22
C LEU A 387 -1.64 -15.01 -13.90
N PHE A 388 -2.96 -15.02 -13.76
CA PHE A 388 -3.84 -14.04 -14.40
C PHE A 388 -4.44 -13.09 -13.39
N VAL A 389 -4.40 -11.79 -13.69
CA VAL A 389 -5.23 -10.79 -13.01
C VAL A 389 -6.52 -10.66 -13.77
N ALA A 390 -7.56 -11.36 -13.32
CA ALA A 390 -8.92 -11.19 -13.80
C ALA A 390 -9.58 -10.05 -13.00
N TYR A 391 -10.08 -9.00 -13.65
CA TYR A 391 -10.64 -7.85 -12.94
C TYR A 391 -12.15 -8.04 -12.67
N PRO A 392 -12.71 -7.64 -11.53
CA PRO A 392 -12.00 -7.14 -10.37
C PRO A 392 -11.39 -8.29 -9.56
N TYR A 393 -10.24 -8.02 -8.93
CA TYR A 393 -9.41 -9.00 -8.23
C TYR A 393 -9.34 -8.72 -6.71
N VAL A 394 -10.43 -8.22 -6.13
CA VAL A 394 -10.58 -7.95 -4.69
C VAL A 394 -11.80 -8.70 -4.17
N ALA A 395 -11.65 -9.48 -3.10
CA ALA A 395 -12.73 -10.33 -2.59
C ALA A 395 -13.95 -9.56 -2.07
N THR A 396 -13.76 -8.30 -1.64
CA THR A 396 -14.87 -7.43 -1.20
C THR A 396 -15.94 -7.25 -2.27
N TYR A 397 -15.62 -7.45 -3.56
CA TYR A 397 -16.62 -7.34 -4.62
C TYR A 397 -17.50 -8.57 -4.81
N LEU A 398 -17.28 -9.66 -4.06
CA LEU A 398 -18.17 -10.83 -4.11
C LEU A 398 -19.51 -10.58 -3.41
N GLU A 399 -19.64 -9.49 -2.65
CA GLU A 399 -20.94 -9.03 -2.14
C GLU A 399 -21.93 -8.68 -3.28
N PHE A 400 -21.44 -8.50 -4.50
CA PHE A 400 -22.22 -8.17 -5.68
C PHE A 400 -22.50 -9.42 -6.53
N PRO A 401 -23.77 -9.83 -6.68
CA PRO A 401 -24.13 -11.08 -7.36
C PRO A 401 -23.58 -11.22 -8.78
N GLU A 402 -23.47 -10.11 -9.53
CA GLU A 402 -22.92 -10.09 -10.89
C GLU A 402 -21.43 -10.45 -10.93
N VAL A 403 -20.66 -10.08 -9.91
CA VAL A 403 -19.22 -10.39 -9.81
C VAL A 403 -19.03 -11.83 -9.37
N ASP A 404 -19.79 -12.31 -8.38
CA ASP A 404 -19.76 -13.73 -7.96
C ASP A 404 -20.14 -14.65 -9.13
N ALA A 405 -21.22 -14.34 -9.86
CA ALA A 405 -21.64 -15.11 -11.04
C ALA A 405 -20.56 -15.13 -12.14
N TRP A 406 -19.93 -13.98 -12.42
CA TRP A 406 -18.82 -13.89 -13.36
C TRP A 406 -17.63 -14.75 -12.95
N LEU A 407 -17.18 -14.68 -11.69
CA LEU A 407 -16.02 -15.44 -11.20
C LEU A 407 -16.28 -16.95 -11.25
N ARG A 408 -17.48 -17.39 -10.85
CA ARG A 408 -17.87 -18.80 -10.91
C ARG A 408 -17.86 -19.34 -12.34
N GLU A 409 -18.43 -18.58 -13.27
CA GLU A 409 -18.45 -18.98 -14.67
C GLU A 409 -17.04 -18.96 -15.28
N LEU A 410 -16.24 -17.94 -14.97
CA LEU A 410 -14.84 -17.88 -15.41
C LEU A 410 -14.03 -19.07 -14.86
N SER A 411 -14.19 -19.42 -13.59
CA SER A 411 -13.56 -20.59 -12.95
C SER A 411 -13.96 -21.91 -13.63
N ARG A 412 -15.21 -22.03 -14.07
CA ARG A 412 -15.70 -23.20 -14.80
C ARG A 412 -15.06 -23.32 -16.18
N LEU A 413 -14.91 -22.20 -16.88
CA LEU A 413 -14.37 -22.13 -18.25
C LEU A 413 -12.85 -22.27 -18.30
N MET A 414 -12.14 -21.90 -17.24
CA MET A 414 -10.68 -21.91 -17.20
C MET A 414 -10.10 -23.28 -16.76
N PRO A 415 -8.88 -23.64 -17.24
CA PRO A 415 -8.15 -24.81 -16.74
C PRO A 415 -7.86 -24.75 -15.24
N GLU A 416 -7.54 -25.88 -14.62
CA GLU A 416 -7.31 -25.96 -13.16
C GLU A 416 -5.89 -25.54 -12.75
N ASP A 417 -4.94 -25.53 -13.68
CA ASP A 417 -3.53 -25.20 -13.47
C ASP A 417 -3.21 -23.71 -13.69
N VAL A 418 -4.23 -22.88 -13.99
CA VAL A 418 -4.09 -21.42 -13.94
C VAL A 418 -4.30 -20.90 -12.53
N HIS A 419 -3.76 -19.71 -12.25
CA HIS A 419 -3.94 -19.04 -10.97
C HIS A 419 -4.61 -17.68 -11.17
N PHE A 420 -5.55 -17.34 -10.30
CA PHE A 420 -6.16 -16.02 -10.27
C PHE A 420 -5.49 -15.14 -9.20
N CYS A 421 -5.12 -13.93 -9.60
CA CYS A 421 -4.65 -12.89 -8.69
C CYS A 421 -5.78 -12.46 -7.77
N LEU A 422 -5.45 -12.28 -6.49
CA LEU A 422 -6.36 -11.83 -5.45
C LEU A 422 -5.62 -10.83 -4.56
N ARG A 423 -6.20 -9.64 -4.38
CA ARG A 423 -5.73 -8.63 -3.40
C ARG A 423 -6.01 -9.09 -1.98
N GLU A 424 -5.24 -8.55 -1.05
CA GLU A 424 -5.47 -8.78 0.37
C GLU A 424 -6.92 -8.46 0.78
N SER A 425 -7.53 -9.37 1.54
CA SER A 425 -8.84 -9.21 2.20
C SER A 425 -8.86 -10.08 3.46
N PRO A 426 -9.70 -9.76 4.46
CA PRO A 426 -9.89 -10.61 5.63
C PRO A 426 -10.24 -12.05 5.27
N ARG A 427 -9.88 -12.99 6.16
CA ARG A 427 -10.02 -14.43 5.92
C ARG A 427 -11.41 -14.85 5.39
N PRO A 428 -12.55 -14.40 5.95
CA PRO A 428 -13.87 -14.82 5.47
C PRO A 428 -14.11 -14.48 3.98
N LEU A 429 -13.69 -13.30 3.53
CA LEU A 429 -13.82 -12.90 2.13
C LEU A 429 -12.93 -13.73 1.20
N ILE A 430 -11.74 -14.14 1.68
CA ILE A 430 -10.88 -15.05 0.92
C ILE A 430 -11.52 -16.46 0.82
N GLU A 431 -12.22 -16.91 1.87
CA GLU A 431 -12.98 -18.17 1.85
C GLU A 431 -14.16 -18.13 0.88
N GLU A 432 -14.85 -16.99 0.77
CA GLU A 432 -15.88 -16.75 -0.24
C GLU A 432 -15.28 -16.81 -1.66
N TRP A 433 -14.14 -16.15 -1.89
CA TRP A 433 -13.43 -16.24 -3.17
C TRP A 433 -13.01 -17.67 -3.51
N HIS A 434 -12.46 -18.39 -2.53
CA HIS A 434 -12.10 -19.80 -2.69
C HIS A 434 -13.33 -20.64 -3.08
N SER A 435 -14.48 -20.36 -2.50
CA SER A 435 -15.74 -21.04 -2.80
C SER A 435 -16.31 -20.67 -4.19
N ALA A 436 -16.01 -19.48 -4.69
CA ALA A 436 -16.40 -19.04 -6.03
C ALA A 436 -15.49 -19.60 -7.14
N ALA A 437 -14.19 -19.77 -6.85
CA ALA A 437 -13.21 -20.32 -7.78
C ALA A 437 -12.35 -21.44 -7.14
N PRO A 438 -12.93 -22.62 -6.84
CA PRO A 438 -12.26 -23.67 -6.05
C PRO A 438 -11.20 -24.46 -6.84
N ARG A 439 -11.23 -24.39 -8.18
CA ARG A 439 -10.40 -25.22 -9.05
C ARG A 439 -8.99 -24.66 -9.23
N GLN A 440 -8.90 -23.34 -9.39
CA GLN A 440 -7.68 -22.60 -9.69
C GLN A 440 -6.87 -22.29 -8.42
N GLY A 441 -5.55 -22.18 -8.58
CA GLY A 441 -4.69 -21.65 -7.52
C GLY A 441 -4.90 -20.14 -7.33
N ARG A 442 -4.46 -19.60 -6.19
CA ARG A 442 -4.54 -18.15 -5.92
C ARG A 442 -3.15 -17.54 -5.92
N LEU A 443 -3.00 -16.45 -6.66
CA LEU A 443 -1.89 -15.52 -6.49
C LEU A 443 -2.32 -14.45 -5.50
N ASN A 444 -1.94 -14.63 -4.23
CA ASN A 444 -2.24 -13.71 -3.15
C ASN A 444 -1.27 -12.53 -3.24
N TYR A 445 -1.72 -11.47 -3.91
CA TYR A 445 -0.99 -10.21 -4.04
C TYR A 445 -1.26 -9.35 -2.82
N PHE A 446 -0.37 -9.47 -1.84
CA PHE A 446 -0.46 -8.82 -0.55
C PHE A 446 0.43 -7.57 -0.50
N GLY A 447 -0.21 -6.41 -0.63
CA GLY A 447 0.42 -5.10 -0.44
C GLY A 447 0.08 -4.55 0.95
N PRO A 448 0.98 -4.64 1.95
CA PRO A 448 0.63 -4.29 3.31
C PRO A 448 0.33 -2.78 3.45
N TYR A 449 -0.53 -2.42 4.41
CA TYR A 449 -0.89 -1.05 4.82
C TYR A 449 0.26 0.00 4.82
N PRO A 450 1.53 -0.31 5.13
CA PRO A 450 2.68 0.58 4.96
C PRO A 450 2.83 1.26 3.59
N TYR A 451 2.25 0.71 2.53
CA TYR A 451 2.22 1.39 1.23
C TYR A 451 1.25 2.60 1.25
N ARG A 452 0.11 2.47 1.93
CA ARG A 452 -0.86 3.55 2.23
C ARG A 452 -0.23 4.61 3.14
N TRP A 453 0.44 4.16 4.19
CA TRP A 453 0.92 5.03 5.27
C TRP A 453 2.35 5.53 5.10
N GLY A 454 3.13 4.98 4.18
CA GLY A 454 4.52 5.39 3.96
C GLY A 454 5.50 4.97 5.06
N LEU A 455 5.13 4.08 5.97
CA LEU A 455 5.92 3.61 7.13
C LEU A 455 7.22 2.89 6.74
N LEU A 456 8.34 3.18 7.41
CA LEU A 456 9.63 2.54 7.15
C LEU A 456 9.60 1.00 7.31
N SER A 457 9.00 0.53 8.40
CA SER A 457 8.92 -0.87 8.82
C SER A 457 7.48 -1.36 8.93
N SER A 458 7.31 -2.68 8.90
CA SER A 458 6.01 -3.34 9.05
C SER A 458 6.12 -4.77 9.49
N ALA A 459 5.24 -5.15 10.40
CA ALA A 459 5.01 -6.53 10.80
C ALA A 459 4.00 -7.27 9.89
N ALA A 460 3.47 -6.65 8.84
CA ALA A 460 2.32 -7.16 8.09
C ALA A 460 2.52 -8.55 7.45
N GLY A 461 3.77 -8.99 7.22
CA GLY A 461 4.06 -10.36 6.81
C GLY A 461 3.42 -11.42 7.73
N ARG A 462 3.21 -11.10 9.01
CA ARG A 462 2.52 -11.92 10.02
C ARG A 462 1.12 -12.41 9.64
N TYR A 463 0.49 -11.74 8.67
CA TYR A 463 -0.86 -12.06 8.22
C TYR A 463 -0.91 -13.14 7.13
N ALA A 464 0.22 -13.73 6.74
CA ALA A 464 0.31 -14.73 5.68
C ALA A 464 -0.68 -15.90 5.84
N ARG A 465 -0.98 -16.33 7.08
CA ARG A 465 -1.94 -17.41 7.36
C ARG A 465 -3.34 -17.13 6.80
N THR A 466 -3.74 -15.87 6.74
CA THR A 466 -5.01 -15.41 6.13
C THR A 466 -5.19 -15.99 4.73
N PHE A 467 -4.12 -16.01 3.96
CA PHE A 467 -4.13 -16.32 2.53
C PHE A 467 -3.77 -17.77 2.21
N TYR A 468 -3.33 -18.54 3.21
CA TYR A 468 -2.89 -19.93 3.02
C TYR A 468 -4.06 -20.91 3.15
N PHE A 469 -4.25 -21.77 2.16
CA PHE A 469 -5.18 -22.88 2.20
C PHE A 469 -4.49 -24.18 1.80
N ASP A 470 -3.74 -24.14 0.69
CA ASP A 470 -3.14 -25.34 0.09
C ASP A 470 -1.85 -25.03 -0.70
N ASP A 471 -1.25 -26.09 -1.26
CA ASP A 471 0.03 -26.04 -1.96
C ASP A 471 0.01 -25.27 -3.31
N LYS A 472 -1.17 -24.98 -3.87
CA LYS A 472 -1.34 -24.16 -5.09
C LYS A 472 -1.25 -22.66 -4.79
N ASP A 473 -1.36 -22.25 -3.52
CA ASP A 473 -1.29 -20.84 -3.16
C ASP A 473 0.09 -20.25 -3.40
N VAL A 474 0.12 -19.12 -4.09
CA VAL A 474 1.30 -18.28 -4.29
C VAL A 474 1.17 -17.07 -3.39
N LEU A 475 2.13 -16.84 -2.50
CA LEU A 475 2.21 -15.58 -1.76
C LEU A 475 3.12 -14.60 -2.49
N TRP A 476 2.57 -13.44 -2.83
CA TRP A 476 3.33 -12.29 -3.29
C TRP A 476 3.23 -11.15 -2.27
N TYR A 477 4.26 -11.00 -1.45
CA TYR A 477 4.40 -9.88 -0.53
C TYR A 477 5.04 -8.68 -1.24
N LEU A 478 4.27 -7.64 -1.57
CA LEU A 478 4.79 -6.47 -2.28
C LEU A 478 5.04 -5.30 -1.32
N THR A 479 6.27 -4.80 -1.24
CA THR A 479 6.59 -3.49 -0.62
C THR A 479 7.58 -2.70 -1.48
N ASN A 480 7.84 -1.43 -1.13
CA ASN A 480 8.78 -0.58 -1.86
C ASN A 480 10.24 -1.04 -1.62
N GLY A 481 11.04 -1.03 -2.69
CA GLY A 481 12.35 -1.69 -2.78
C GLY A 481 13.48 -1.20 -1.84
N THR A 482 13.20 -0.30 -0.90
CA THR A 482 14.15 0.15 0.15
C THR A 482 13.94 -0.54 1.50
N ARG A 483 13.00 -1.49 1.60
CA ARG A 483 12.52 -2.05 2.88
C ARG A 483 12.80 -3.54 2.99
N TRP A 484 14.06 -3.92 2.78
CA TRP A 484 14.45 -5.34 2.66
C TRP A 484 14.10 -6.17 3.90
N HIS A 485 14.18 -5.59 5.10
CA HIS A 485 13.78 -6.25 6.35
C HIS A 485 12.35 -6.80 6.30
N GLN A 486 11.41 -6.11 5.63
CA GLN A 486 10.02 -6.58 5.52
C GLN A 486 9.90 -7.84 4.66
N PHE A 487 10.79 -8.02 3.67
CA PHE A 487 10.84 -9.23 2.86
C PHE A 487 11.30 -10.43 3.69
N TRP A 488 12.20 -10.22 4.66
CA TRP A 488 12.62 -11.28 5.59
C TRP A 488 11.54 -11.62 6.62
N VAL A 489 10.75 -10.63 7.07
CA VAL A 489 9.54 -10.89 7.85
C VAL A 489 8.55 -11.73 7.04
N ALA A 490 8.30 -11.36 5.78
CA ALA A 490 7.46 -12.16 4.88
C ALA A 490 8.03 -13.56 4.60
N ALA A 491 9.36 -13.70 4.53
CA ALA A 491 10.01 -15.00 4.39
C ALA A 491 9.73 -15.92 5.58
N GLU A 492 9.83 -15.41 6.82
CA GLU A 492 9.45 -16.17 8.02
C GLU A 492 8.00 -16.64 7.93
N TYR A 493 7.05 -15.74 7.73
CA TYR A 493 5.63 -16.09 7.80
C TYR A 493 5.08 -16.82 6.55
N SER A 494 5.79 -16.77 5.43
CA SER A 494 5.46 -17.61 4.27
C SER A 494 6.01 -19.03 4.38
N TRP A 495 7.07 -19.21 5.17
CA TRP A 495 7.60 -20.52 5.55
C TRP A 495 6.80 -21.11 6.74
N ASN A 496 6.49 -20.27 7.73
CA ASN A 496 5.78 -20.57 8.97
C ASN A 496 4.63 -19.59 9.22
N THR A 497 3.47 -19.86 8.62
CA THR A 497 2.27 -19.04 8.74
C THR A 497 1.77 -18.90 10.17
N GLN A 498 2.13 -19.83 11.06
CA GLN A 498 1.77 -19.83 12.48
C GLN A 498 2.96 -19.66 13.42
N ALA A 499 4.05 -19.02 12.97
CA ALA A 499 5.18 -18.65 13.82
C ALA A 499 4.76 -17.65 14.94
N PRO A 500 5.49 -17.58 16.07
CA PRO A 500 5.24 -16.59 17.12
C PRO A 500 5.02 -15.17 16.57
N GLY A 501 3.99 -14.48 17.07
CA GLY A 501 3.58 -13.17 16.57
C GLY A 501 2.63 -13.18 15.37
N TRP A 502 2.22 -14.32 14.81
CA TRP A 502 1.26 -14.38 13.69
C TRP A 502 -0.14 -13.85 14.07
N GLY A 503 -0.96 -13.56 13.06
CA GLY A 503 -2.38 -13.23 13.26
C GLY A 503 -3.19 -13.22 11.98
N TRP A 504 -4.49 -12.98 12.09
CA TRP A 504 -5.38 -12.78 10.94
C TRP A 504 -5.34 -11.33 10.45
N LEU A 505 -5.44 -11.12 9.13
CA LEU A 505 -5.58 -9.78 8.57
C LEU A 505 -6.90 -9.17 9.09
N PRO A 506 -6.85 -8.01 9.78
CA PRO A 506 -8.06 -7.36 10.28
C PRO A 506 -8.92 -6.79 9.14
N ALA A 507 -10.23 -6.63 9.40
CA ALA A 507 -11.12 -5.87 8.54
C ALA A 507 -10.78 -4.38 8.67
N GLY A 508 -10.03 -3.86 7.69
CA GLY A 508 -9.55 -2.47 7.69
C GLY A 508 -8.21 -2.27 8.40
N GLY A 509 -7.69 -1.04 8.40
CA GLY A 509 -6.40 -0.73 9.00
C GLY A 509 -6.14 0.76 9.15
N GLY A 510 -6.36 1.28 10.37
CA GLY A 510 -5.93 2.61 10.80
C GLY A 510 -4.42 2.66 11.09
N LEU A 511 -3.91 3.86 11.39
CA LEU A 511 -2.48 4.06 11.62
C LEU A 511 -1.94 3.20 12.79
N LYS A 512 -2.66 3.14 13.92
CA LYS A 512 -2.28 2.30 15.08
C LYS A 512 -2.08 0.83 14.68
N GLY A 513 -2.98 0.29 13.87
CA GLY A 513 -2.86 -1.08 13.36
C GLY A 513 -1.72 -1.27 12.36
N ALA A 514 -1.40 -0.23 11.58
CA ALA A 514 -0.29 -0.25 10.63
C ALA A 514 1.09 -0.14 11.31
N GLU A 515 1.17 0.57 12.44
CA GLU A 515 2.39 0.70 13.26
C GLU A 515 2.56 -0.44 14.26
N PHE A 516 1.52 -1.24 14.51
CA PHE A 516 1.57 -2.33 15.47
C PHE A 516 2.62 -3.38 15.09
N VAL A 517 3.57 -3.61 16.01
CA VAL A 517 4.59 -4.65 15.92
C VAL A 517 4.50 -5.48 17.21
N PRO A 518 4.08 -6.75 17.15
CA PRO A 518 4.12 -7.66 18.28
C PRO A 518 5.55 -7.81 18.84
N PRO A 519 5.74 -7.99 20.15
CA PRO A 519 7.06 -8.22 20.76
C PRO A 519 7.82 -9.40 20.13
N GLU A 520 7.13 -10.46 19.74
CA GLU A 520 7.75 -11.60 19.05
C GLU A 520 8.41 -11.18 17.73
N ILE A 521 7.83 -10.20 17.04
CA ILE A 521 8.41 -9.66 15.81
C ILE A 521 9.45 -8.60 16.13
N GLY A 522 9.14 -7.66 17.02
CA GLY A 522 10.00 -6.54 17.38
C GLY A 522 11.32 -6.99 18.01
N ASP A 523 11.23 -7.78 19.08
CA ASP A 523 12.37 -8.08 19.95
C ASP A 523 13.15 -9.31 19.47
N ARG A 524 12.47 -10.26 18.82
CA ARG A 524 13.06 -11.53 18.39
C ARG A 524 13.34 -11.54 16.89
N LEU A 525 12.31 -11.45 16.04
CA LEU A 525 12.49 -11.62 14.59
C LEU A 525 13.27 -10.49 13.94
N LEU A 526 12.90 -9.22 14.17
CA LEU A 526 13.57 -8.07 13.56
C LEU A 526 15.03 -7.95 14.01
N ARG A 527 15.34 -8.37 15.24
CA ARG A 527 16.72 -8.49 15.73
C ARG A 527 17.53 -9.46 14.87
N ARG A 528 17.02 -10.69 14.66
CA ARG A 528 17.65 -11.69 13.77
C ARG A 528 17.78 -11.17 12.34
N VAL A 529 16.77 -10.46 11.82
CA VAL A 529 16.79 -9.85 10.49
C VAL A 529 17.88 -8.77 10.40
N ALA A 530 18.03 -7.94 11.43
CA ALA A 530 19.07 -6.92 11.47
C ALA A 530 20.48 -7.55 11.44
N VAL A 531 20.71 -8.63 12.19
CA VAL A 531 21.99 -9.37 12.14
C VAL A 531 22.25 -9.92 10.73
N GLU A 532 21.24 -10.49 10.05
CA GLU A 532 21.39 -10.98 8.68
C GLU A 532 21.74 -9.84 7.71
N LEU A 533 21.09 -8.69 7.83
CA LEU A 533 21.25 -7.57 6.92
C LEU A 533 22.55 -6.79 7.12
N VAL A 534 22.98 -6.53 8.36
CA VAL A 534 24.09 -5.62 8.66
C VAL A 534 25.20 -6.23 9.52
N GLY A 535 25.04 -7.46 10.00
CA GLY A 535 25.97 -8.10 10.94
C GLY A 535 25.63 -7.80 12.41
N PRO A 536 26.20 -8.57 13.35
CA PRO A 536 25.85 -8.49 14.76
C PRO A 536 26.22 -7.14 15.41
N ASP A 537 27.33 -6.54 15.00
CA ASP A 537 27.86 -5.33 15.65
C ASP A 537 27.03 -4.08 15.37
N ALA A 538 26.29 -4.05 14.25
CA ALA A 538 25.40 -2.94 13.87
C ALA A 538 23.90 -3.26 14.08
N ALA A 539 23.56 -4.49 14.50
CA ALA A 539 22.19 -4.99 14.50
C ALA A 539 21.25 -4.20 15.43
N GLU A 540 21.71 -3.85 16.64
CA GLU A 540 20.88 -3.17 17.64
C GLU A 540 20.52 -1.74 17.21
N ALA A 541 21.46 -1.00 16.60
CA ALA A 541 21.19 0.35 16.08
C ALA A 541 20.17 0.30 14.91
N VAL A 542 20.29 -0.70 14.03
CA VAL A 542 19.33 -0.93 12.95
C VAL A 542 17.97 -1.33 13.50
N LEU A 543 17.91 -2.24 14.47
CA LEU A 543 16.67 -2.63 15.13
C LEU A 543 15.96 -1.42 15.73
N PHE A 544 16.68 -0.62 16.52
CA PHE A 544 16.15 0.61 17.10
C PHE A 544 15.55 1.53 16.04
N ALA A 545 16.28 1.78 14.94
CA ALA A 545 15.80 2.63 13.84
C ALA A 545 14.52 2.07 13.17
N LEU A 546 14.43 0.75 12.99
CA LEU A 546 13.25 0.11 12.42
C LEU A 546 12.01 0.25 13.33
N LEU A 547 12.19 0.21 14.65
CA LEU A 547 11.11 0.35 15.63
C LEU A 547 10.59 1.78 15.76
N GLN A 548 11.40 2.79 15.47
CA GLN A 548 10.90 4.19 15.40
C GLN A 548 9.87 4.38 14.29
N ASN A 549 10.02 3.60 13.21
CA ASN A 549 9.08 3.48 12.09
C ASN A 549 8.54 4.83 11.57
N PRO A 550 9.39 5.82 11.24
CA PRO A 550 8.90 7.13 10.84
C PRO A 550 8.26 7.07 9.44
N SER A 551 7.41 8.06 9.13
CA SER A 551 6.79 8.21 7.81
C SER A 551 6.81 9.65 7.30
N CYS A 552 7.52 9.84 6.19
CA CYS A 552 7.48 11.05 5.39
C CYS A 552 6.07 11.37 4.86
N ARG A 553 5.26 10.35 4.57
CA ARG A 553 3.92 10.52 3.99
C ARG A 553 2.92 11.02 5.02
N ILE A 554 2.97 10.48 6.24
CA ILE A 554 2.12 10.94 7.36
C ILE A 554 2.55 12.35 7.78
N ALA A 555 3.86 12.63 7.82
CA ALA A 555 4.34 13.99 8.06
C ALA A 555 3.79 14.97 7.01
N ALA A 556 3.80 14.62 5.73
CA ALA A 556 3.30 15.50 4.68
C ALA A 556 1.78 15.66 4.64
N ALA A 557 1.04 14.59 4.88
CA ALA A 557 -0.41 14.56 4.82
C ALA A 557 -0.94 13.73 6.00
N PRO A 558 -1.09 14.34 7.19
CA PRO A 558 -1.72 13.68 8.31
C PRO A 558 -3.17 13.33 7.90
N GLN A 559 -3.46 12.04 7.80
CA GLN A 559 -4.84 11.55 7.67
C GLN A 559 -5.45 11.50 9.07
N ALA A 560 -6.76 11.24 9.21
CA ALA A 560 -7.40 11.16 10.52
C ALA A 560 -6.59 10.28 11.51
N MET A 561 -5.93 10.95 12.47
CA MET A 561 -5.09 10.35 13.50
C MET A 561 -5.97 9.90 14.66
N GLU A 562 -6.90 8.97 14.40
CA GLU A 562 -7.95 8.56 15.35
C GLU A 562 -7.39 8.25 16.75
N GLY A 563 -7.80 9.07 17.73
CA GLY A 563 -7.38 8.94 19.12
C GLY A 563 -5.87 9.15 19.36
N LEU A 564 -5.22 10.00 18.57
CA LEU A 564 -3.85 10.49 18.76
C LEU A 564 -3.82 12.02 18.64
N GLU A 565 -3.12 12.68 19.57
CA GLU A 565 -2.82 14.11 19.46
C GLU A 565 -1.64 14.32 18.53
N GLU A 566 -1.84 15.05 17.42
CA GLU A 566 -0.84 15.22 16.36
C GLU A 566 0.49 15.78 16.89
N GLY A 567 0.42 16.80 17.75
CA GLY A 567 1.59 17.46 18.33
C GLY A 567 2.49 16.48 19.09
N ASP A 568 1.92 15.69 19.98
CA ASP A 568 2.64 14.70 20.79
C ASP A 568 3.19 13.56 19.94
N TYR A 569 2.37 13.06 19.00
CA TYR A 569 2.77 12.01 18.07
C TYR A 569 4.01 12.42 17.25
N PHE A 570 3.95 13.59 16.59
CA PHE A 570 5.06 14.05 15.76
C PHE A 570 6.30 14.43 16.57
N ALA A 571 6.13 14.96 17.79
CA ALA A 571 7.24 15.23 18.70
C ALA A 571 7.97 13.93 19.09
N ALA A 572 7.23 12.88 19.46
CA ALA A 572 7.81 11.58 19.80
C ALA A 572 8.53 10.93 18.61
N LYS A 573 7.89 10.92 17.44
CA LYS A 573 8.49 10.37 16.20
C LYS A 573 9.75 11.13 15.79
N LEU A 574 9.77 12.45 15.93
CA LEU A 574 10.94 13.28 15.63
C LEU A 574 12.11 12.98 16.58
N ALA A 575 11.84 12.88 17.87
CA ALA A 575 12.87 12.56 18.87
C ALA A 575 13.50 11.19 18.61
N GLY A 576 12.67 10.16 18.44
CA GLY A 576 13.14 8.81 18.14
C GLY A 576 13.89 8.72 16.80
N ALA A 577 13.41 9.39 15.75
CA ALA A 577 14.10 9.41 14.46
C ALA A 577 15.48 10.09 14.52
N LYS A 578 15.65 11.16 15.31
CA LYS A 578 16.96 11.81 15.52
C LYS A 578 17.93 10.90 16.26
N GLU A 579 17.48 10.25 17.33
CA GLU A 579 18.27 9.27 18.08
C GLU A 579 18.70 8.11 17.18
N ALA A 580 17.79 7.61 16.34
CA ALA A 580 18.08 6.54 15.41
C ALA A 580 19.11 6.94 14.35
N VAL A 581 19.06 8.16 13.80
CA VAL A 581 20.10 8.64 12.88
C VAL A 581 21.47 8.67 13.57
N ALA A 582 21.55 9.20 14.78
CA ALA A 582 22.81 9.25 15.53
C ALA A 582 23.37 7.85 15.83
N GLY A 583 22.49 6.91 16.23
CA GLY A 583 22.88 5.52 16.47
C GLY A 583 23.36 4.79 15.22
N LEU A 584 22.70 5.01 14.07
CA LEU A 584 23.11 4.43 12.79
C LEU A 584 24.46 4.99 12.30
N GLU A 585 24.69 6.29 12.44
CA GLU A 585 25.97 6.94 12.08
C GLU A 585 27.13 6.41 12.94
N ALA A 586 26.89 6.12 14.22
CA ALA A 586 27.91 5.61 15.13
C ALA A 586 28.40 4.18 14.81
N VAL A 587 27.62 3.41 14.03
CA VAL A 587 27.95 2.01 13.68
C VAL A 587 28.26 1.80 12.21
N GLU A 588 28.34 2.88 11.40
CA GLU A 588 28.53 2.78 9.95
C GLU A 588 29.81 2.01 9.58
N ASP A 589 30.89 2.20 10.32
CA ASP A 589 32.20 1.58 10.07
C ASP A 589 32.27 0.08 10.43
N VAL A 590 31.31 -0.42 11.22
CA VAL A 590 31.25 -1.83 11.66
C VAL A 590 30.18 -2.64 10.93
N VAL A 591 29.49 -2.04 9.95
CA VAL A 591 28.52 -2.74 9.11
C VAL A 591 29.23 -3.79 8.26
N ALA A 592 28.68 -5.02 8.25
CA ALA A 592 29.20 -6.08 7.41
C ALA A 592 29.17 -5.68 5.91
N PRO A 593 30.17 -6.06 5.10
CA PRO A 593 30.29 -5.59 3.71
C PRO A 593 29.04 -5.81 2.84
N HIS A 594 28.31 -6.92 3.06
CA HIS A 594 27.07 -7.21 2.32
C HIS A 594 25.90 -6.28 2.70
N GLY A 595 25.96 -5.65 3.87
CA GLY A 595 24.96 -4.74 4.41
C GLY A 595 25.16 -3.26 4.09
N ALA A 596 26.30 -2.88 3.51
CA ALA A 596 26.66 -1.47 3.27
C ALA A 596 25.60 -0.72 2.43
N VAL A 597 25.09 -1.35 1.37
CA VAL A 597 24.04 -0.74 0.52
C VAL A 597 22.74 -0.52 1.31
N TYR A 598 22.37 -1.49 2.16
CA TYR A 598 21.19 -1.38 3.00
C TYR A 598 21.33 -0.23 4.01
N MET A 599 22.50 -0.11 4.66
CA MET A 599 22.77 0.96 5.62
C MET A 599 22.68 2.35 4.98
N VAL A 600 23.30 2.56 3.81
CA VAL A 600 23.21 3.84 3.08
C VAL A 600 21.76 4.21 2.76
N MET A 601 20.96 3.24 2.31
CA MET A 601 19.55 3.46 1.99
C MET A 601 18.71 3.76 3.23
N LEU A 602 18.97 3.08 4.34
CA LEU A 602 18.31 3.30 5.62
C LEU A 602 18.62 4.69 6.19
N LEU A 603 19.90 5.06 6.29
CA LEU A 603 20.34 6.39 6.74
C LEU A 603 19.74 7.51 5.90
N LYS A 604 19.74 7.36 4.57
CA LYS A 604 19.10 8.32 3.67
C LYS A 604 17.61 8.50 3.99
N HIS A 605 16.88 7.40 4.16
CA HIS A 605 15.45 7.46 4.49
C HIS A 605 15.21 8.09 5.86
N MET A 606 16.00 7.72 6.87
CA MET A 606 15.87 8.26 8.23
C MET A 606 16.14 9.77 8.27
N ARG A 607 17.19 10.26 7.59
CA ARG A 607 17.48 11.69 7.47
C ARG A 607 16.37 12.45 6.75
N GLU A 608 15.84 11.90 5.67
CA GLU A 608 14.67 12.47 4.97
C GLU A 608 13.45 12.54 5.89
N ALA A 609 13.21 11.50 6.69
CA ALA A 609 12.11 11.47 7.64
C ALA A 609 12.28 12.48 8.78
N VAL A 610 13.49 12.62 9.35
CA VAL A 610 13.80 13.66 10.36
C VAL A 610 13.49 15.05 9.81
N ALA A 611 13.91 15.35 8.58
CA ALA A 611 13.65 16.65 7.96
C ALA A 611 12.15 16.94 7.79
N MET A 612 11.36 15.96 7.35
CA MET A 612 9.91 16.13 7.19
C MET A 612 9.16 16.17 8.52
N LEU A 613 9.56 15.38 9.50
CA LEU A 613 8.99 15.39 10.85
C LEU A 613 9.30 16.69 11.58
N GLU A 614 10.52 17.24 11.45
CA GLU A 614 10.88 18.55 11.97
C GLU A 614 10.01 19.64 11.34
N ALA A 615 9.84 19.61 10.02
CA ALA A 615 8.99 20.57 9.33
C ALA A 615 7.54 20.52 9.83
N ARG A 616 6.93 19.32 9.91
CA ARG A 616 5.57 19.13 10.44
C ARG A 616 5.45 19.60 11.89
N HIS A 617 6.39 19.22 12.76
CA HIS A 617 6.40 19.64 14.16
C HIS A 617 6.46 21.17 14.30
N GLN A 618 7.30 21.83 13.50
CA GLN A 618 7.41 23.30 13.52
C GLN A 618 6.19 24.00 12.90
N ILE A 619 5.51 23.40 11.91
CA ILE A 619 4.24 23.90 11.36
C ILE A 619 3.16 23.89 12.45
N LEU A 620 2.95 22.74 13.11
CA LEU A 620 1.96 22.62 14.20
C LEU A 620 2.26 23.61 15.33
N ARG A 621 3.54 23.78 15.67
CA ARG A 621 3.97 24.80 16.63
C ARG A 621 3.65 26.22 16.14
N ALA A 622 3.91 26.54 14.87
CA ALA A 622 3.58 27.84 14.32
C ALA A 622 2.09 28.12 14.40
N GLU A 623 1.24 27.14 14.13
CA GLU A 623 -0.22 27.23 14.24
C GLU A 623 -0.67 27.51 15.67
N ALA A 624 -0.20 26.72 16.64
CA ALA A 624 -0.52 26.96 18.05
C ALA A 624 -0.08 28.35 18.53
N LEU A 625 1.08 28.83 18.09
CA LEU A 625 1.59 30.17 18.41
C LEU A 625 0.75 31.27 17.74
N MET A 626 0.29 31.07 16.50
CA MET A 626 -0.62 31.99 15.83
C MET A 626 -1.96 32.10 16.57
N ASP A 627 -2.49 30.98 17.04
CA ASP A 627 -3.75 30.93 17.78
C ASP A 627 -3.62 31.55 19.18
N ALA A 628 -2.44 31.49 19.77
CA ALA A 628 -2.09 32.21 21.00
C ALA A 628 -1.77 33.71 20.78
N GLY A 629 -1.83 34.23 19.55
CA GLY A 629 -1.50 35.62 19.21
C GLY A 629 -0.01 35.95 19.23
N GLN A 630 0.86 34.95 19.27
CA GLN A 630 2.33 35.09 19.33
C GLN A 630 2.95 35.12 17.93
N GLU A 631 2.62 36.14 17.13
CA GLU A 631 2.99 36.22 15.70
C GLU A 631 4.50 36.07 15.42
N LYS A 632 5.35 36.71 16.24
CA LYS A 632 6.81 36.67 16.04
C LYS A 632 7.36 35.25 16.22
N ASP A 633 6.88 34.55 17.25
CA ASP A 633 7.31 33.19 17.54
C ASP A 633 6.75 32.22 16.50
N ALA A 634 5.51 32.45 16.03
CA ALA A 634 4.94 31.69 14.92
C ALA A 634 5.78 31.83 13.64
N GLN A 635 6.20 33.04 13.28
CA GLN A 635 7.06 33.28 12.13
C GLN A 635 8.44 32.62 12.29
N ALA A 636 8.99 32.59 13.51
CA ALA A 636 10.24 31.89 13.80
C ALA A 636 10.09 30.37 13.65
N ALA A 637 8.99 29.79 14.13
CA ALA A 637 8.67 28.37 13.96
C ALA A 637 8.48 28.01 12.48
N ALA A 638 7.69 28.79 11.74
CA ALA A 638 7.51 28.62 10.29
C ALA A 638 8.84 28.68 9.52
N SER A 639 9.73 29.60 9.89
CA SER A 639 11.07 29.71 9.29
C SER A 639 11.94 28.47 9.58
N LYS A 640 11.82 27.86 10.77
CA LYS A 640 12.48 26.59 11.09
C LYS A 640 11.92 25.43 10.26
N ALA A 641 10.61 25.39 10.02
CA ALA A 641 10.00 24.40 9.14
C ALA A 641 10.59 24.49 7.72
N GLN A 642 10.66 25.70 7.16
CA GLN A 642 11.25 25.96 5.85
C GLN A 642 12.74 25.62 5.79
N LEU A 643 13.48 25.85 6.88
CA LEU A 643 14.89 25.46 6.98
C LEU A 643 15.05 23.93 6.92
N ALA A 644 14.21 23.19 7.65
CA ALA A 644 14.22 21.73 7.64
C ALA A 644 13.89 21.15 6.26
N LEU A 645 13.04 21.83 5.46
CA LEU A 645 12.65 21.40 4.12
C LEU A 645 13.68 21.67 3.01
N ARG A 646 14.75 22.43 3.28
CA ARG A 646 15.78 22.78 2.27
C ARG A 646 16.37 21.60 1.47
N PRO A 647 16.53 20.38 2.02
CA PRO A 647 16.99 19.23 1.23
C PRO A 647 16.04 18.81 0.11
N PHE A 648 14.79 19.28 0.11
CA PHE A 648 13.76 18.95 -0.87
C PHE A 648 13.47 20.13 -1.79
N ALA A 649 13.32 19.84 -3.09
CA ALA A 649 12.79 20.82 -4.03
C ALA A 649 11.36 21.25 -3.64
N ARG A 650 10.97 22.49 -3.97
CA ARG A 650 9.64 23.02 -3.64
C ARG A 650 8.50 22.25 -4.31
N ASP A 651 8.75 21.69 -5.48
CA ASP A 651 7.82 20.85 -6.24
C ASP A 651 7.95 19.34 -5.91
N HIS A 652 8.74 18.98 -4.91
CA HIS A 652 8.87 17.60 -4.47
C HIS A 652 7.51 17.07 -3.98
N TYR A 653 7.00 16.03 -4.62
CA TYR A 653 5.62 15.54 -4.46
C TYR A 653 5.19 15.25 -3.01
N ILE A 654 6.12 14.86 -2.12
CA ILE A 654 5.82 14.66 -0.69
C ILE A 654 6.02 15.95 0.12
N ALA A 655 7.00 16.78 -0.22
CA ALA A 655 7.35 17.95 0.61
C ALA A 655 6.53 19.19 0.24
N LYS A 656 5.93 19.22 -0.96
CA LYS A 656 5.13 20.35 -1.46
C LYS A 656 4.03 20.79 -0.49
N PRO A 657 3.22 19.90 0.11
CA PRO A 657 2.23 20.30 1.11
C PRO A 657 2.87 21.03 2.31
N LEU A 658 3.97 20.50 2.84
CA LEU A 658 4.70 21.13 3.96
C LEU A 658 5.29 22.49 3.59
N TRP A 659 5.81 22.65 2.37
CA TRP A 659 6.27 23.95 1.89
C TRP A 659 5.13 24.97 1.89
N THR A 660 3.96 24.59 1.37
CA THR A 660 2.76 25.44 1.33
C THR A 660 2.27 25.78 2.74
N GLU A 661 2.16 24.80 3.62
CA GLU A 661 1.66 24.99 4.99
C GLU A 661 2.63 25.79 5.88
N SER A 662 3.94 25.68 5.64
CA SER A 662 4.95 26.48 6.33
C SER A 662 4.94 27.96 5.95
N ASP A 663 4.26 28.35 4.86
CA ASP A 663 4.10 29.75 4.48
C ASP A 663 2.88 30.35 5.17
N ILE A 664 3.10 30.84 6.39
CA ILE A 664 2.05 31.46 7.20
C ILE A 664 1.82 32.94 6.87
N SER A 665 2.59 33.52 5.94
CA SER A 665 2.60 34.98 5.71
C SER A 665 1.24 35.51 5.26
N VAL A 666 0.59 34.80 4.34
CA VAL A 666 -0.75 35.12 3.83
C VAL A 666 -1.79 35.01 4.94
N ARG A 667 -1.72 33.96 5.78
CA ARG A 667 -2.63 33.75 6.92
C ARG A 667 -2.51 34.86 7.96
N LEU A 668 -1.29 35.23 8.34
CA LEU A 668 -1.04 36.33 9.28
C LEU A 668 -1.55 37.68 8.74
N SER A 669 -1.27 37.97 7.47
CA SER A 669 -1.78 39.18 6.82
C SER A 669 -3.31 39.19 6.79
N TRP A 670 -3.91 38.06 6.45
CA TRP A 670 -5.36 37.90 6.38
C TRP A 670 -6.03 38.07 7.75
N ARG A 671 -5.51 37.47 8.83
CA ARG A 671 -6.09 37.61 10.18
C ARG A 671 -6.20 39.08 10.59
N LYS A 672 -5.20 39.92 10.27
CA LYS A 672 -5.24 41.38 10.54
C LYS A 672 -6.39 42.07 9.79
N ILE A 673 -6.57 41.74 8.51
CA ILE A 673 -7.64 42.29 7.66
C ILE A 673 -9.00 41.82 8.17
N ARG A 674 -9.13 40.53 8.45
CA ARG A 674 -10.33 39.89 8.99
C ARG A 674 -10.75 40.51 10.30
N ASP A 675 -9.84 40.65 11.26
CA ASP A 675 -10.15 41.19 12.59
C ASP A 675 -10.51 42.69 12.52
N ALA A 676 -9.91 43.43 11.59
CA ALA A 676 -10.31 44.80 11.30
C ALA A 676 -11.73 44.88 10.71
N TYR A 677 -12.05 43.97 9.79
CA TYR A 677 -13.39 43.86 9.22
C TYR A 677 -14.43 43.43 10.27
N LEU A 678 -14.12 42.47 11.14
CA LEU A 678 -15.04 42.05 12.21
C LEU A 678 -15.42 43.19 13.16
N ARG A 679 -14.51 44.14 13.41
CA ARG A 679 -14.80 45.35 14.19
C ARG A 679 -15.78 46.31 13.51
N THR A 680 -16.01 46.19 12.21
CA THR A 680 -17.03 46.99 11.50
C THR A 680 -18.42 46.38 11.59
N LEU A 681 -18.55 45.15 12.07
CA LEU A 681 -19.80 44.43 12.14
C LEU A 681 -20.47 44.62 13.51
N GLY A 682 -21.81 44.66 13.53
CA GLY A 682 -22.57 44.59 14.79
C GLY A 682 -22.32 43.28 15.55
N PRO A 683 -22.64 43.21 16.86
CA PRO A 683 -22.42 42.00 17.66
C PRO A 683 -23.17 40.79 17.08
N ALA A 684 -22.60 39.60 17.27
CA ALA A 684 -23.20 38.31 16.95
C ALA A 684 -22.75 37.27 17.97
N THR A 685 -23.53 36.21 18.17
CA THR A 685 -23.11 35.05 18.97
C THR A 685 -23.40 33.78 18.18
N ILE A 686 -22.35 33.13 17.68
CA ILE A 686 -22.44 31.94 16.84
C ILE A 686 -21.92 30.75 17.64
N LYS A 687 -22.75 29.72 17.81
CA LYS A 687 -22.39 28.42 18.37
C LYS A 687 -22.58 27.37 17.28
N LEU A 688 -21.52 27.11 16.53
CA LEU A 688 -21.52 26.25 15.36
C LEU A 688 -21.02 24.85 15.68
N GLY A 689 -21.79 23.84 15.31
CA GLY A 689 -21.36 22.45 15.22
C GLY A 689 -21.16 22.04 13.77
N ALA A 690 -19.94 21.66 13.37
CA ALA A 690 -19.69 21.09 12.04
C ALA A 690 -19.69 19.57 12.13
N TYR A 691 -20.58 18.93 11.37
CA TYR A 691 -20.73 17.47 11.39
C TYR A 691 -19.51 16.79 10.76
N SER A 692 -18.93 15.77 11.41
CA SER A 692 -17.60 15.26 11.10
C SER A 692 -17.53 13.94 10.33
N PHE A 693 -18.62 13.19 10.19
CA PHE A 693 -18.59 11.92 9.49
C PHE A 693 -18.76 12.11 7.97
N HIS A 694 -17.94 11.43 7.17
CA HIS A 694 -17.96 11.51 5.69
C HIS A 694 -18.11 12.95 5.14
N SER A 695 -17.38 13.88 5.76
CA SER A 695 -17.47 15.33 5.54
C SER A 695 -16.09 15.99 5.57
N PHE A 696 -16.02 17.29 5.24
CA PHE A 696 -14.80 18.09 5.22
C PHE A 696 -14.91 19.35 6.12
N PRO A 697 -15.10 19.19 7.44
CA PRO A 697 -15.43 20.32 8.31
C PRO A 697 -14.21 21.20 8.66
N ASP A 698 -12.99 20.69 8.47
CA ASP A 698 -11.75 21.25 9.00
C ASP A 698 -11.50 22.68 8.52
N GLY A 699 -11.63 22.94 7.22
CA GLY A 699 -11.45 24.29 6.69
C GLY A 699 -12.50 25.28 7.20
N VAL A 700 -13.74 24.83 7.41
CA VAL A 700 -14.82 25.65 8.00
C VAL A 700 -14.52 25.96 9.47
N LEU A 701 -14.13 24.95 10.24
CA LEU A 701 -13.77 25.11 11.66
C LEU A 701 -12.56 26.01 11.84
N GLN A 702 -11.51 25.85 11.01
CA GLN A 702 -10.33 26.72 11.01
C GLN A 702 -10.69 28.17 10.64
N SER A 703 -11.62 28.37 9.70
CA SER A 703 -12.04 29.70 9.25
C SER A 703 -12.79 30.49 10.32
N LEU A 704 -13.57 29.80 11.16
CA LEU A 704 -14.46 30.42 12.15
C LEU A 704 -13.95 30.25 13.60
N GLY A 705 -12.95 29.41 13.82
CA GLY A 705 -12.31 29.20 15.11
C GLY A 705 -11.52 30.41 15.59
N GLY A 706 -11.49 30.60 16.92
CA GLY A 706 -10.75 31.69 17.56
C GLY A 706 -11.37 33.09 17.39
N LEU A 707 -12.50 33.23 16.68
CA LEU A 707 -13.23 34.48 16.61
C LEU A 707 -13.99 34.72 17.92
N SER A 708 -13.88 35.91 18.52
CA SER A 708 -14.52 36.23 19.81
C SER A 708 -16.04 36.06 19.82
N GLN A 709 -16.67 36.13 18.65
CA GLN A 709 -18.12 35.99 18.44
C GLN A 709 -18.55 34.56 18.03
N CYS A 710 -17.61 33.62 17.88
CA CYS A 710 -17.89 32.26 17.44
C CYS A 710 -17.31 31.22 18.41
N THR A 711 -18.16 30.30 18.86
CA THR A 711 -17.75 29.03 19.44
C THR A 711 -17.99 27.94 18.39
N THR A 712 -16.95 27.20 18.04
CA THR A 712 -17.02 26.13 17.05
C THR A 712 -16.74 24.78 17.71
N SER A 713 -17.37 23.72 17.21
CA SER A 713 -17.17 22.36 17.70
C SER A 713 -17.32 21.34 16.56
N ARG A 714 -16.59 20.23 16.64
CA ARG A 714 -16.92 19.05 15.82
C ARG A 714 -18.11 18.36 16.43
N LEU A 715 -19.02 17.93 15.55
CA LEU A 715 -20.24 17.25 15.91
C LEU A 715 -20.20 15.83 15.37
N ALA A 716 -20.17 14.84 16.26
CA ALA A 716 -20.17 13.42 15.89
C ALA A 716 -21.58 12.83 15.82
N ASP A 717 -22.56 13.45 16.48
CA ASP A 717 -23.96 12.98 16.53
C ASP A 717 -24.94 14.18 16.58
N LEU A 718 -26.20 13.94 16.25
CA LEU A 718 -27.29 14.93 16.17
C LEU A 718 -28.44 14.59 17.13
N ASP A 719 -28.10 14.03 18.28
CA ASP A 719 -29.03 13.91 19.39
C ASP A 719 -29.50 15.29 19.89
N GLN A 720 -30.60 15.32 20.61
CA GLN A 720 -31.15 16.57 21.14
C GLN A 720 -30.21 17.29 22.10
N ALA A 721 -29.37 16.55 22.85
CA ALA A 721 -28.45 17.12 23.82
C ALA A 721 -27.32 17.90 23.13
N ALA A 722 -26.78 17.36 22.04
CA ALA A 722 -25.74 17.98 21.23
C ALA A 722 -26.30 19.23 20.52
N LEU A 723 -27.47 19.11 19.90
CA LEU A 723 -28.14 20.22 19.20
C LEU A 723 -28.52 21.38 20.13
N SER A 724 -28.92 21.09 21.38
CA SER A 724 -29.32 22.13 22.36
C SER A 724 -28.20 23.11 22.73
N ARG A 725 -26.93 22.76 22.47
CA ARG A 725 -25.75 23.57 22.76
C ARG A 725 -25.37 24.49 21.60
N LEU A 726 -26.03 24.35 20.45
CA LEU A 726 -25.70 24.99 19.20
C LEU A 726 -26.82 25.95 18.78
N ASN A 727 -26.48 26.89 17.91
CA ASN A 727 -27.47 27.64 17.13
C ASN A 727 -27.25 27.48 15.63
N VAL A 728 -26.14 26.89 15.18
CA VAL A 728 -25.94 26.48 13.78
C VAL A 728 -25.34 25.09 13.67
N VAL A 729 -25.85 24.30 12.75
CA VAL A 729 -25.26 23.03 12.31
C VAL A 729 -24.76 23.17 10.87
N PHE A 730 -23.55 22.72 10.59
CA PHE A 730 -22.92 22.80 9.27
C PHE A 730 -22.55 21.41 8.73
N PHE A 731 -23.10 21.06 7.57
CA PHE A 731 -22.78 19.85 6.83
C PHE A 731 -21.83 20.19 5.67
N ALA A 732 -20.53 20.05 5.92
CA ALA A 732 -19.48 20.42 4.96
C ALA A 732 -19.25 19.31 3.94
N ALA A 733 -19.95 19.37 2.80
CA ALA A 733 -19.88 18.37 1.74
C ALA A 733 -20.08 16.92 2.25
N THR A 734 -20.92 16.78 3.29
CA THR A 734 -21.27 15.52 3.93
C THR A 734 -22.05 14.61 2.98
N THR A 735 -21.74 13.31 2.99
CA THR A 735 -22.48 12.31 2.22
C THR A 735 -23.19 11.27 3.08
N ASP A 736 -22.79 11.10 4.34
CA ASP A 736 -23.30 10.05 5.20
C ASP A 736 -23.39 10.55 6.65
N MET A 737 -24.22 9.88 7.44
CA MET A 737 -24.57 10.22 8.82
C MET A 737 -24.14 9.16 9.83
N HIS A 738 -23.57 8.03 9.36
CA HIS A 738 -23.24 6.89 10.21
C HIS A 738 -24.45 6.41 11.05
N ASP A 739 -24.21 5.52 12.00
CA ASP A 739 -25.14 5.19 13.07
C ASP A 739 -25.29 6.39 14.03
N THR A 740 -26.34 7.18 13.86
CA THR A 740 -26.76 8.22 14.82
C THR A 740 -27.57 7.60 15.95
N THR A 741 -27.42 8.11 17.17
CA THR A 741 -28.12 7.54 18.36
C THR A 741 -29.63 7.79 18.35
N GLU A 742 -30.08 8.86 17.70
CA GLU A 742 -31.48 9.24 17.55
C GLU A 742 -31.83 9.49 16.07
N ASP A 743 -33.11 9.71 15.75
CA ASP A 743 -33.54 10.14 14.41
C ASP A 743 -33.04 11.56 14.11
N TRP A 744 -31.87 11.63 13.48
CA TRP A 744 -31.20 12.88 13.17
C TRP A 744 -32.01 13.79 12.26
N ARG A 745 -32.85 13.26 11.37
CA ARG A 745 -33.69 14.08 10.46
C ARG A 745 -34.78 14.77 11.26
N ALA A 746 -35.48 14.03 12.10
CA ALA A 746 -36.51 14.59 12.97
C ALA A 746 -35.91 15.63 13.93
N ASN A 747 -34.78 15.32 14.55
CA ASN A 747 -34.07 16.21 15.47
C ASN A 747 -33.61 17.51 14.79
N LEU A 748 -33.00 17.41 13.61
CA LEU A 748 -32.54 18.58 12.86
C LEU A 748 -33.71 19.46 12.39
N GLN A 749 -34.82 18.86 11.97
CA GLN A 749 -36.03 19.62 11.63
C GLN A 749 -36.64 20.31 12.86
N ALA A 750 -36.67 19.66 14.02
CA ALA A 750 -37.13 20.26 15.27
C ALA A 750 -36.22 21.41 15.71
N PHE A 751 -34.90 21.20 15.65
CA PHE A 751 -33.89 22.23 15.93
C PHE A 751 -34.12 23.48 15.09
N VAL A 752 -34.29 23.34 13.77
CA VAL A 752 -34.58 24.47 12.89
C VAL A 752 -35.93 25.11 13.20
N ARG A 753 -37.01 24.33 13.38
CA ARG A 753 -38.33 24.89 13.75
C ARG A 753 -38.26 25.78 14.99
N ASN A 754 -37.40 25.42 15.95
CA ASN A 754 -37.22 26.10 17.23
C ASN A 754 -36.16 27.22 17.21
N GLY A 755 -35.74 27.70 16.03
CA GLY A 755 -34.81 28.83 15.92
C GLY A 755 -33.38 28.44 15.54
N GLY A 756 -33.06 27.15 15.43
CA GLY A 756 -31.76 26.70 14.94
C GLY A 756 -31.51 27.04 13.47
N GLY A 757 -30.24 27.19 13.12
CA GLY A 757 -29.75 27.38 11.76
C GLY A 757 -29.10 26.12 11.20
N VAL A 758 -29.27 25.85 9.91
CA VAL A 758 -28.55 24.74 9.26
C VAL A 758 -28.00 25.15 7.89
N VAL A 759 -26.78 24.71 7.60
CA VAL A 759 -26.11 24.91 6.31
C VAL A 759 -25.72 23.56 5.71
N PHE A 760 -26.20 23.29 4.50
CA PHE A 760 -25.80 22.15 3.67
C PHE A 760 -24.94 22.64 2.52
N SER A 761 -23.69 22.18 2.45
CA SER A 761 -22.78 22.55 1.37
C SER A 761 -22.49 21.37 0.44
N HIS A 762 -22.31 21.67 -0.85
CA HIS A 762 -21.83 20.76 -1.88
C HIS A 762 -22.51 19.37 -1.85
N ASN A 763 -21.84 18.28 -1.47
CA ASN A 763 -22.45 16.94 -1.52
C ASN A 763 -23.70 16.82 -0.61
N ALA A 764 -23.76 17.59 0.47
CA ALA A 764 -24.87 17.58 1.43
C ALA A 764 -26.17 18.16 0.85
N VAL A 765 -26.12 18.73 -0.37
CA VAL A 765 -27.32 19.16 -1.11
C VAL A 765 -28.02 18.02 -1.85
N GLY A 766 -27.54 16.78 -1.68
CA GLY A 766 -28.11 15.57 -2.29
C GLY A 766 -27.46 15.17 -3.62
N ARG A 767 -26.20 15.53 -3.84
CA ARG A 767 -25.45 15.22 -5.09
C ARG A 767 -25.27 13.72 -5.32
N THR A 768 -25.00 12.96 -4.25
CA THR A 768 -24.62 11.55 -4.35
C THR A 768 -25.84 10.66 -4.21
N LYS A 769 -26.13 9.85 -5.24
CA LYS A 769 -27.22 8.86 -5.20
C LYS A 769 -26.94 7.81 -4.11
N GLY A 770 -27.95 7.50 -3.30
CA GLY A 770 -27.82 6.59 -2.15
C GLY A 770 -27.19 7.21 -0.91
N SER A 771 -26.82 8.50 -0.94
CA SER A 771 -26.31 9.21 0.23
C SER A 771 -27.42 9.49 1.24
N ALA A 772 -27.04 9.71 2.50
CA ALA A 772 -27.99 10.10 3.56
C ALA A 772 -28.73 11.41 3.26
N PHE A 773 -28.25 12.20 2.29
CA PHE A 773 -28.84 13.46 1.82
C PHE A 773 -29.49 13.37 0.44
N ALA A 774 -29.58 12.18 -0.17
CA ALA A 774 -30.19 12.00 -1.49
C ALA A 774 -31.60 12.61 -1.55
N ASP A 775 -32.38 12.43 -0.48
CA ASP A 775 -33.60 13.19 -0.23
C ASP A 775 -33.30 14.43 0.62
N PRO A 776 -33.57 15.65 0.13
CA PRO A 776 -33.33 16.87 0.89
C PRO A 776 -34.07 16.87 2.24
N VAL A 777 -33.41 17.34 3.29
CA VAL A 777 -34.01 17.44 4.63
C VAL A 777 -35.14 18.48 4.67
N PHE A 778 -35.01 19.55 3.87
CA PHE A 778 -35.99 20.64 3.76
C PHE A 778 -36.42 20.86 2.29
N PRO A 779 -37.18 19.92 1.69
CA PRO A 779 -37.52 19.96 0.26
C PRO A 779 -38.37 21.17 -0.14
N SER A 780 -39.10 21.77 0.81
CA SER A 780 -39.84 23.02 0.56
C SER A 780 -38.92 24.22 0.34
N ILE A 781 -37.69 24.19 0.87
CA ILE A 781 -36.69 25.26 0.68
C ILE A 781 -35.79 24.93 -0.52
N CYS A 782 -35.23 23.73 -0.59
CA CYS A 782 -34.41 23.27 -1.70
C CYS A 782 -34.85 21.86 -2.10
N ALA A 783 -35.28 21.70 -3.35
CA ALA A 783 -35.65 20.41 -3.91
C ALA A 783 -34.43 19.51 -4.25
N GLY A 784 -33.21 19.98 -3.95
CA GLY A 784 -31.99 19.20 -3.98
C GLY A 784 -31.06 19.55 -5.14
N PHE A 785 -30.16 18.61 -5.44
CA PHE A 785 -29.17 18.71 -6.51
C PHE A 785 -29.82 18.78 -7.90
N ALA A 786 -29.38 19.73 -8.72
CA ALA A 786 -29.74 19.81 -10.14
C ALA A 786 -28.68 19.13 -11.00
N GLU A 787 -27.46 19.66 -10.94
CA GLU A 787 -26.32 19.21 -11.74
C GLU A 787 -24.98 19.64 -11.11
N ARG A 788 -23.90 19.03 -11.58
CA ARG A 788 -22.53 19.35 -11.20
C ARG A 788 -21.91 20.19 -12.29
N VAL A 789 -21.43 21.38 -11.96
CA VAL A 789 -20.72 22.25 -12.90
C VAL A 789 -19.23 22.21 -12.59
N VAL A 790 -18.42 21.89 -13.59
CA VAL A 790 -16.95 21.76 -13.47
C VAL A 790 -16.28 23.03 -13.99
N GLY A 791 -15.34 23.56 -13.20
CA GLY A 791 -14.63 24.81 -13.49
C GLY A 791 -14.97 25.89 -12.46
N SER A 792 -13.95 26.65 -12.04
CA SER A 792 -14.14 27.83 -11.20
C SER A 792 -14.70 28.96 -12.06
N GLN A 793 -15.96 29.31 -11.82
CA GLN A 793 -16.57 30.54 -12.32
C GLN A 793 -17.02 31.41 -11.14
N PRO A 794 -16.91 32.73 -11.26
CA PRO A 794 -17.44 33.63 -10.26
C PRO A 794 -18.96 33.56 -10.25
N PHE A 795 -19.55 33.58 -9.05
CA PHE A 795 -20.99 33.66 -8.85
C PHE A 795 -21.47 35.10 -8.82
N THR A 796 -22.76 35.32 -9.01
CA THR A 796 -23.40 36.63 -8.91
C THR A 796 -24.48 36.63 -7.83
N VAL A 797 -24.58 37.74 -7.10
CA VAL A 797 -25.68 37.99 -6.15
C VAL A 797 -26.99 38.06 -6.94
N GLY A 798 -27.82 37.02 -6.79
CA GLY A 798 -29.07 36.85 -7.55
C GLY A 798 -30.25 37.62 -6.95
N GLU A 799 -30.20 37.91 -5.65
CA GLU A 799 -31.22 38.68 -4.93
C GLU A 799 -30.58 39.44 -3.77
N ALA A 800 -31.14 40.61 -3.43
CA ALA A 800 -30.69 41.38 -2.26
C ALA A 800 -31.00 40.58 -0.99
N HIS A 801 -29.96 40.17 -0.26
CA HIS A 801 -30.11 39.28 0.89
C HIS A 801 -29.11 39.62 1.99
N ALA A 802 -29.51 39.41 3.25
CA ALA A 802 -28.71 39.77 4.43
C ALA A 802 -27.34 39.06 4.51
N ILE A 803 -27.21 37.87 3.89
CA ILE A 803 -25.93 37.13 3.76
C ILE A 803 -24.86 37.95 3.03
N PHE A 804 -25.25 38.93 2.20
CA PHE A 804 -24.31 39.73 1.43
C PHE A 804 -24.03 41.12 2.02
N GLU A 805 -24.53 41.44 3.22
CA GLU A 805 -24.24 42.69 3.94
C GLU A 805 -24.35 43.97 3.08
N GLY A 806 -25.41 44.06 2.27
CA GLY A 806 -25.66 45.24 1.42
C GLY A 806 -24.83 45.30 0.13
N ARG A 807 -24.13 44.23 -0.28
CA ARG A 807 -23.58 44.14 -1.65
C ARG A 807 -24.70 44.30 -2.68
N ALA A 808 -24.40 45.04 -3.74
CA ALA A 808 -25.35 45.29 -4.82
C ALA A 808 -25.71 43.99 -5.56
N LEU A 809 -26.95 43.93 -6.08
CA LEU A 809 -27.37 42.90 -7.03
C LEU A 809 -26.37 42.80 -8.19
N GLY A 810 -26.02 41.58 -8.59
CA GLY A 810 -25.03 41.32 -9.65
C GLY A 810 -23.57 41.40 -9.21
N SER A 811 -23.27 41.72 -7.93
CA SER A 811 -21.89 41.68 -7.42
C SER A 811 -21.32 40.26 -7.51
N MET A 812 -20.04 40.16 -7.87
CA MET A 812 -19.36 38.88 -8.00
C MET A 812 -18.99 38.29 -6.62
N CYS A 813 -19.15 36.97 -6.47
CA CYS A 813 -18.68 36.20 -5.33
C CYS A 813 -17.72 35.09 -5.83
N PRO A 814 -16.60 34.83 -5.13
CA PRO A 814 -15.61 33.85 -5.59
C PRO A 814 -16.12 32.41 -5.46
N ASN A 815 -15.60 31.55 -6.35
CA ASN A 815 -15.63 30.09 -6.22
C ASN A 815 -14.21 29.55 -6.23
N GLU A 816 -13.66 29.16 -5.09
CA GLU A 816 -12.25 28.72 -5.01
C GLU A 816 -12.07 27.22 -5.28
N TYR A 817 -13.12 26.42 -5.14
CA TYR A 817 -13.09 24.99 -5.42
C TYR A 817 -13.27 24.67 -6.92
N THR A 818 -12.83 23.48 -7.35
CA THR A 818 -12.78 23.12 -8.78
C THR A 818 -14.15 22.91 -9.42
N ASP A 819 -15.17 22.57 -8.63
CA ASP A 819 -16.54 22.38 -9.07
C ASP A 819 -17.53 22.96 -8.04
N TYR A 820 -18.80 23.00 -8.43
CA TYR A 820 -19.92 23.33 -7.55
C TYR A 820 -21.18 22.59 -7.99
N CYS A 821 -22.20 22.58 -7.13
CA CYS A 821 -23.51 22.00 -7.42
C CYS A 821 -24.54 23.08 -7.74
N ALA A 822 -25.14 23.04 -8.93
CA ALA A 822 -26.37 23.78 -9.18
C ALA A 822 -27.53 23.11 -8.44
N LEU A 823 -28.51 23.91 -8.00
CA LEU A 823 -29.59 23.51 -7.10
C LEU A 823 -30.96 23.68 -7.75
N ARG A 824 -31.91 22.85 -7.35
CA ARG A 824 -33.34 23.02 -7.63
C ARG A 824 -33.98 23.74 -6.46
N PRO A 825 -34.43 25.00 -6.59
CA PRO A 825 -35.11 25.68 -5.49
C PRO A 825 -36.43 24.99 -5.19
N GLY A 826 -36.75 24.88 -3.90
CA GLY A 826 -38.08 24.46 -3.45
C GLY A 826 -39.08 25.62 -3.53
N PRO A 827 -40.38 25.36 -3.39
CA PRO A 827 -41.43 26.37 -3.54
C PRO A 827 -41.36 27.54 -2.54
N LYS A 828 -40.65 27.38 -1.42
CA LYS A 828 -40.42 28.42 -0.40
C LYS A 828 -38.95 28.86 -0.32
N GLY A 829 -38.13 28.43 -1.28
CA GLY A 829 -36.71 28.78 -1.35
C GLY A 829 -36.48 30.10 -2.07
N THR A 830 -35.58 30.92 -1.54
CA THR A 830 -35.09 32.15 -2.17
C THR A 830 -33.72 31.88 -2.78
N VAL A 831 -33.56 32.12 -4.09
CA VAL A 831 -32.27 31.95 -4.78
C VAL A 831 -31.43 33.21 -4.59
N VAL A 832 -30.43 33.14 -3.72
CA VAL A 832 -29.62 34.31 -3.35
C VAL A 832 -28.30 34.38 -4.13
N LEU A 833 -27.82 33.26 -4.65
CA LEU A 833 -26.59 33.19 -5.44
C LEU A 833 -26.82 32.40 -6.73
N ARG A 834 -26.31 32.91 -7.85
CA ARG A 834 -26.39 32.29 -9.18
C ARG A 834 -25.01 32.16 -9.82
N ASP A 835 -24.83 31.21 -10.71
CA ASP A 835 -23.65 31.15 -11.56
C ASP A 835 -23.75 32.10 -12.77
N ALA A 836 -22.76 32.04 -13.67
CA ALA A 836 -22.71 32.86 -14.87
C ALA A 836 -23.82 32.53 -15.89
N GLU A 837 -24.37 31.31 -15.86
CA GLU A 837 -25.50 30.89 -16.70
C GLU A 837 -26.85 31.21 -16.04
N GLY A 838 -26.83 31.72 -14.81
CA GLY A 838 -28.02 32.09 -14.04
C GLY A 838 -28.61 30.93 -13.23
N SER A 839 -27.95 29.76 -13.20
CA SER A 839 -28.42 28.61 -12.44
C SER A 839 -28.31 28.85 -10.93
N PRO A 840 -29.27 28.38 -10.11
CA PRO A 840 -29.23 28.56 -8.66
C PRO A 840 -28.05 27.83 -8.01
N VAL A 841 -27.25 28.56 -7.24
CA VAL A 841 -26.09 28.00 -6.51
C VAL A 841 -26.34 28.02 -5.00
N MET A 842 -26.99 29.07 -4.47
CA MET A 842 -27.35 29.15 -3.06
C MET A 842 -28.84 29.44 -2.94
N VAL A 843 -29.52 28.58 -2.18
CA VAL A 843 -30.95 28.69 -1.87
C VAL A 843 -31.12 28.78 -0.37
N THR A 844 -31.82 29.82 0.09
CA THR A 844 -32.09 30.07 1.50
C THR A 844 -33.59 29.97 1.79
N GLY A 845 -33.93 29.79 3.06
CA GLY A 845 -35.31 29.87 3.50
C GLY A 845 -35.43 29.75 5.02
N SER A 846 -36.67 29.71 5.49
CA SER A 846 -37.00 29.61 6.91
C SER A 846 -38.00 28.49 7.18
N LEU A 847 -37.87 27.86 8.34
CA LEU A 847 -38.85 26.92 8.88
C LEU A 847 -39.07 27.23 10.36
N GLY A 848 -40.30 27.57 10.74
CA GLY A 848 -40.57 28.11 12.07
C GLY A 848 -39.76 29.39 12.29
N SER A 849 -39.05 29.45 13.40
CA SER A 849 -38.16 30.58 13.72
C SER A 849 -36.72 30.41 13.20
N GLY A 850 -36.38 29.27 12.61
CA GLY A 850 -35.01 28.97 12.17
C GLY A 850 -34.76 29.23 10.69
N ARG A 851 -33.50 28.98 10.32
CA ARG A 851 -32.91 29.36 9.04
C ARG A 851 -32.29 28.15 8.35
N VAL A 852 -32.47 28.04 7.04
CA VAL A 852 -31.94 26.93 6.22
C VAL A 852 -31.17 27.52 5.06
N VAL A 853 -29.95 27.01 4.84
CA VAL A 853 -29.12 27.33 3.67
C VAL A 853 -28.72 26.04 2.96
N TYR A 854 -28.98 25.98 1.66
CA TYR A 854 -28.35 25.04 0.75
C TYR A 854 -27.41 25.81 -0.17
N THR A 855 -26.17 25.36 -0.29
CA THR A 855 -25.20 25.97 -1.21
C THR A 855 -24.43 24.92 -1.97
N GLY A 856 -24.29 25.11 -3.27
CA GLY A 856 -23.46 24.29 -4.13
C GLY A 856 -21.97 24.44 -3.91
N GLN A 857 -21.55 25.49 -3.19
CA GLN A 857 -20.16 25.79 -2.92
C GLN A 857 -19.55 24.79 -1.93
N CYS A 858 -18.24 24.58 -2.03
CA CYS A 858 -17.48 23.82 -1.06
C CYS A 858 -16.46 24.73 -0.36
N PHE A 859 -16.85 25.28 0.80
CA PHE A 859 -15.99 26.16 1.58
C PHE A 859 -14.85 25.41 2.26
N GLY A 860 -13.70 26.07 2.39
CA GLY A 860 -12.59 25.58 3.21
C GLY A 860 -11.81 24.42 2.59
N LEU A 861 -11.86 24.26 1.26
CA LEU A 861 -11.07 23.29 0.52
C LEU A 861 -10.25 23.98 -0.57
N THR A 862 -9.04 23.49 -0.81
CA THR A 862 -8.26 23.82 -2.00
C THR A 862 -8.78 23.08 -3.23
N ALA A 863 -8.33 23.47 -4.42
CA ALA A 863 -8.65 22.76 -5.66
C ALA A 863 -8.30 21.25 -5.62
N ASP A 864 -7.33 20.85 -4.80
CA ASP A 864 -6.90 19.47 -4.59
C ASP A 864 -7.66 18.76 -3.45
N ALA A 865 -8.77 19.33 -2.97
CA ALA A 865 -9.58 18.81 -1.86
C ALA A 865 -8.85 18.70 -0.51
N LEU A 866 -7.86 19.57 -0.27
CA LEU A 866 -7.20 19.67 1.03
C LEU A 866 -7.87 20.76 1.88
N PRO A 867 -8.11 20.53 3.19
CA PRO A 867 -8.60 21.55 4.10
C PRO A 867 -7.73 22.81 4.12
N ARG A 868 -8.37 23.98 4.18
CA ARG A 868 -7.70 25.27 4.30
C ARG A 868 -8.61 26.30 4.98
N GLU A 869 -8.04 27.16 5.80
CA GLU A 869 -8.67 28.41 6.25
C GLU A 869 -9.10 29.25 5.04
N CYS A 870 -10.40 29.59 4.95
CA CYS A 870 -10.91 30.51 3.94
C CYS A 870 -10.28 31.88 4.14
N SER A 871 -10.06 32.61 3.03
CA SER A 871 -9.58 33.99 3.08
C SER A 871 -10.39 34.91 2.17
N GLY A 872 -10.17 36.22 2.30
CA GLY A 872 -10.78 37.22 1.42
C GLY A 872 -12.31 37.18 1.41
N ASP A 873 -12.89 37.22 0.21
CA ASP A 873 -14.34 37.25 0.02
C ASP A 873 -15.02 35.88 0.21
N GLU A 874 -14.31 34.77 0.01
CA GLU A 874 -14.82 33.43 0.34
C GLU A 874 -15.11 33.33 1.84
N TRP A 875 -14.15 33.76 2.67
CA TRP A 875 -14.33 33.79 4.11
C TRP A 875 -15.49 34.68 4.54
N LYS A 876 -15.64 35.87 3.94
CA LYS A 876 -16.76 36.77 4.26
C LYS A 876 -18.11 36.12 3.94
N LEU A 877 -18.21 35.44 2.80
CA LEU A 877 -19.41 34.73 2.39
C LEU A 877 -19.72 33.58 3.36
N LEU A 878 -18.72 32.77 3.72
CA LEU A 878 -18.87 31.71 4.73
C LEU A 878 -19.34 32.29 6.07
N TYR A 879 -18.65 33.32 6.57
CA TYR A 879 -18.96 33.95 7.85
C TYR A 879 -20.38 34.51 7.88
N HIS A 880 -20.79 35.25 6.86
CA HIS A 880 -22.16 35.81 6.80
C HIS A 880 -23.24 34.75 6.57
N THR A 881 -22.92 33.68 5.84
CA THR A 881 -23.82 32.53 5.69
C THR A 881 -24.12 31.91 7.05
N VAL A 882 -23.07 31.64 7.83
CA VAL A 882 -23.21 31.09 9.18
C VAL A 882 -23.86 32.09 10.13
N ARG A 883 -23.47 33.36 10.09
CA ARG A 883 -24.05 34.42 10.92
C ARG A 883 -25.55 34.57 10.68
N TRP A 884 -25.99 34.54 9.43
CA TRP A 884 -27.41 34.60 9.07
C TRP A 884 -28.16 33.33 9.48
N ALA A 885 -27.53 32.16 9.35
CA ALA A 885 -28.12 30.93 9.86
C ALA A 885 -28.29 30.98 11.39
N ALA A 886 -27.33 31.58 12.11
CA ALA A 886 -27.32 31.68 13.57
C ALA A 886 -28.38 32.62 14.14
N SER A 887 -28.89 33.58 13.36
CA SER A 887 -29.89 34.56 13.81
C SER A 887 -31.34 34.04 13.76
N GLY A 888 -31.53 32.73 13.65
CA GLY A 888 -32.84 32.12 13.86
C GLY A 888 -33.30 32.35 15.31
N GLY A 889 -34.55 32.79 15.49
CA GLY A 889 -35.12 33.12 16.80
C GLY A 889 -34.91 34.56 17.29
N GLU A 890 -34.11 35.39 16.61
CA GLU A 890 -34.07 36.84 16.83
C GLU A 890 -35.14 37.52 15.95
N GLN A 891 -36.31 37.82 16.53
CA GLN A 891 -37.31 38.73 15.96
C GLN A 891 -37.48 39.96 16.86
#